data_AF-A0A1W1H4N0-F1
#
_entry.id   AF-A0A1W1H4N0-F1
#
_cell.length_a   1.000
_cell.length_b   1.000
_cell.length_c   1.000
_cell.angle_alpha   90.00
_cell.angle_beta   90.00
_cell.angle_gamma   90.00
#
_symmetry.space_group_name_H-M   'P 1'
#
loop_
_entity.id
_entity.type
_entity.pdbx_description
1 polymer ?
#
loop_
_entity_poly.entity_id
_entity_poly.type
_entity_poly.pdbx_seq_one_letter_code
_entity_poly.pdbx_strand_id
1 'polypeptide(L)'
;MPGNVLKQKLRACALKLITMFQGYGDLDNPLHGDPIDPDDAAERLFKDPAEFCRKLNPHTRESKVIHWDWERDQKRCVMVPPSYALMVTAPKIFRADIRCDNTMTDQGIHWGNHFEIRGKKAGQQSCSGELSPGYESVNVSKEYASGRLNAGYLSEMVTSGYPSEPITVGYEEGLPMGNGHFFAIFPPLKANIKGKASPDIQHRRLTLGVHLYTHSDTLKSKECLEPDSTLKARAPLLYLASHENLAMPTYWNRHDILPDSSLKLLGTNQKGAMLRASAWWGHLESRYDALLAANLNPDYPENRWIMLSRYRIWVVYRGYSRELSLDCLDRFSLSENGGAVWLFSIPTCEGEHLCIEVNLQMKEKKNQTLMQIHHCDKVKTLMQIHHFDKVNCEKPSLSNPTPTQDHSYDQKVKIIIRPDIENRSFHDTVKAWMGPETQWKKAIQGTENSFTFSPDPENGAYLHICTSQGSFTTEPEWHYMVHHPMEALRGLDPDSDLFSPGFFTVFLKKAEQVTLMALCSRKPHDDSQINFHDCEEVTTTHESPYISKCYGDPLTKPSCLNQMITTDHENNDRHFQGKDFATQPDQQCLSSGTYQNLSLPFAKALLNSMDAFLVERGKDKSVIAGYPWFLDWGRDSLIFSRALIEVGRMDDAKAILRLFGQFEQNGTLPNMICGRDAGNRETSDAPLWFFAACREITEKEGDNFLHEDLGQRSIRDILISMGHSFIKGTSTGVIMDQKTSMIYSPSHFTWMDTNHPAGSPRQGYPVEIQALWHYALTFLARIDHAENRDIWQKTSDNLAHNLINLFYRPSDGYFSDCLHLDKMESALNAKADDALRPNQLLLITLGVIKDEDMCIKTLESCMELLIPGAIRSLSSRKLKYPLEIHHNGKLLKDPYYPYSGQYKGDEDTQRKPAYHNGTAWTWPFPLFCEAWAKTFGDKSHGTALSWLGSALDLLKTGAAGYLPEILDGDFPHKPGGCDAQAWGSSEFARVWSKLFEKSL
;
A
#
# COMPACT_ATOMS: atom_id res chain seq x y z
N MET A 1 -21.46 -14.91 -38.73
CA MET A 1 -21.04 -13.74 -39.53
C MET A 1 -20.48 -14.22 -40.86
N PRO A 2 -20.80 -13.60 -42.02
CA PRO A 2 -20.22 -13.98 -43.31
C PRO A 2 -18.70 -13.78 -43.36
N GLY A 3 -17.96 -14.67 -44.01
CA GLY A 3 -16.48 -14.66 -44.02
C GLY A 3 -15.84 -13.34 -44.51
N ASN A 4 -16.43 -12.71 -45.53
CA ASN A 4 -15.94 -11.43 -46.04
C ASN A 4 -16.08 -10.28 -45.03
N VAL A 5 -17.16 -10.28 -44.24
CA VAL A 5 -17.41 -9.27 -43.20
C VAL A 5 -16.43 -9.46 -42.04
N LEU A 6 -16.17 -10.71 -41.66
CA LEU A 6 -15.18 -11.03 -40.64
C LEU A 6 -13.77 -10.56 -41.05
N LYS A 7 -13.36 -10.87 -42.29
CA LYS A 7 -12.07 -10.44 -42.83
C LYS A 7 -11.93 -8.92 -42.82
N GLN A 8 -12.98 -8.18 -43.20
CA GLN A 8 -12.99 -6.73 -43.14
C GLN A 8 -12.90 -6.18 -41.71
N LYS A 9 -13.61 -6.77 -40.75
CA LYS A 9 -13.52 -6.37 -39.33
C LYS A 9 -12.11 -6.59 -38.76
N LEU A 10 -11.50 -7.74 -39.05
CA LEU A 10 -10.13 -8.04 -38.61
C LEU A 10 -9.11 -7.08 -39.24
N ARG A 11 -9.21 -6.79 -40.55
CA ARG A 11 -8.38 -5.77 -41.22
C ARG A 11 -8.51 -4.41 -40.54
N ALA A 12 -9.73 -3.94 -40.30
CA ALA A 12 -9.98 -2.65 -39.65
C ALA A 12 -9.40 -2.60 -38.23
N CYS A 13 -9.53 -3.70 -37.47
CA CYS A 13 -8.93 -3.82 -36.13
C CYS A 13 -7.41 -3.80 -36.19
N ALA A 14 -6.79 -4.56 -37.09
CA ALA A 14 -5.34 -4.61 -37.27
C ALA A 14 -4.77 -3.23 -37.63
N LEU A 15 -5.39 -2.54 -38.60
CA LEU A 15 -4.99 -1.18 -38.99
C LEU A 15 -5.16 -0.18 -37.83
N LYS A 16 -6.25 -0.27 -37.05
CA LYS A 16 -6.46 0.57 -35.85
C LYS A 16 -5.32 0.39 -34.84
N LEU A 17 -4.87 -0.85 -34.60
CA LEU A 17 -3.78 -1.16 -33.67
C LEU A 17 -2.43 -0.69 -34.21
N ILE A 18 -2.17 -0.87 -35.51
CA ILE A 18 -0.97 -0.34 -36.18
C ILE A 18 -0.91 1.17 -36.01
N THR A 19 -1.99 1.89 -36.34
CA THR A 19 -2.05 3.36 -36.20
C THR A 19 -1.85 3.80 -34.76
N MET A 20 -2.34 3.02 -33.80
CA MET A 20 -2.18 3.30 -32.38
C MET A 20 -0.73 3.18 -31.90
N PHE A 21 0.01 2.16 -32.35
CA PHE A 21 1.39 1.91 -31.90
C PHE A 21 2.44 2.65 -32.73
N GLN A 22 2.23 2.80 -34.04
CA GLN A 22 3.22 3.35 -34.98
C GLN A 22 2.84 4.74 -35.52
N GLY A 23 1.65 5.25 -35.20
CA GLY A 23 1.14 6.51 -35.73
C GLY A 23 0.51 6.39 -37.12
N TYR A 24 0.14 7.53 -37.72
CA TYR A 24 -0.43 7.57 -39.07
C TYR A 24 0.69 7.57 -40.12
N GLY A 25 0.67 6.60 -41.03
CA GLY A 25 1.63 6.49 -42.13
C GLY A 25 1.01 5.90 -43.40
N ASP A 26 1.78 5.89 -44.48
CA ASP A 26 1.41 5.18 -45.71
C ASP A 26 1.58 3.67 -45.51
N LEU A 27 0.70 2.86 -46.09
CA LEU A 27 0.81 1.39 -46.02
C LEU A 27 2.03 0.89 -46.80
N ASP A 28 2.36 1.53 -47.92
CA ASP A 28 3.50 1.18 -48.75
C ASP A 28 4.81 1.76 -48.22
N ASN A 29 4.73 2.77 -47.34
CA ASN A 29 5.88 3.45 -46.73
C ASN A 29 5.54 3.94 -45.30
N PRO A 30 5.43 3.02 -44.33
CA PRO A 30 5.05 3.39 -42.97
C PRO A 30 6.16 4.18 -42.29
N LEU A 31 5.78 4.99 -41.28
CA LEU A 31 6.73 5.76 -40.46
C LEU A 31 7.82 4.87 -39.83
N HIS A 32 7.48 3.62 -39.53
CA HIS A 32 8.36 2.61 -38.93
C HIS A 32 8.06 1.22 -39.52
N GLY A 33 9.04 0.57 -40.16
CA GLY A 33 8.97 -0.85 -40.58
C GLY A 33 8.79 -1.10 -42.09
N ASP A 34 8.48 -2.35 -42.43
CA ASP A 34 8.22 -2.83 -43.80
C ASP A 34 6.78 -2.50 -44.27
N PRO A 35 6.50 -2.51 -45.59
CA PRO A 35 5.15 -2.31 -46.13
C PRO A 35 4.10 -3.22 -45.47
N ILE A 36 2.95 -2.64 -45.15
CA ILE A 36 1.90 -3.30 -44.38
C ILE A 36 0.83 -3.87 -45.32
N ASP A 37 0.79 -5.20 -45.46
CA ASP A 37 -0.35 -5.89 -46.07
C ASP A 37 -1.49 -6.06 -45.05
N PRO A 38 -2.66 -5.42 -45.25
CA PRO A 38 -3.79 -5.56 -44.35
C PRO A 38 -4.29 -7.01 -44.20
N ASP A 39 -4.08 -7.86 -45.20
CA ASP A 39 -4.47 -9.28 -45.14
C ASP A 39 -3.58 -10.10 -44.23
N ASP A 40 -2.26 -9.98 -44.39
CA ASP A 40 -1.29 -10.61 -43.47
C ASP A 40 -1.51 -10.11 -42.04
N ALA A 41 -1.71 -8.80 -41.86
CA ALA A 41 -1.95 -8.21 -40.55
C ALA A 41 -3.23 -8.77 -39.90
N ALA A 42 -4.31 -8.95 -40.66
CA ALA A 42 -5.55 -9.55 -40.18
C ALA A 42 -5.39 -11.02 -39.79
N GLU A 43 -4.63 -11.80 -40.56
CA GLU A 43 -4.35 -13.21 -40.27
C GLU A 43 -3.49 -13.38 -39.01
N ARG A 44 -2.46 -12.54 -38.86
CA ARG A 44 -1.61 -12.52 -37.66
C ARG A 44 -2.39 -12.11 -36.41
N LEU A 45 -3.22 -11.07 -36.52
CA LEU A 45 -4.12 -10.65 -35.44
C LEU A 45 -5.10 -11.76 -35.06
N PHE A 46 -5.66 -12.48 -36.04
CA PHE A 46 -6.56 -13.60 -35.78
C PHE A 46 -5.86 -14.76 -35.05
N LYS A 47 -4.60 -15.03 -35.38
CA LYS A 47 -3.83 -16.12 -34.79
C LYS A 47 -3.44 -15.86 -33.34
N ASP A 48 -2.85 -14.69 -33.07
CA ASP A 48 -2.42 -14.30 -31.73
C ASP A 48 -2.43 -12.75 -31.61
N PRO A 49 -3.50 -12.18 -31.06
CA PRO A 49 -3.62 -10.73 -30.93
C PRO A 49 -2.56 -10.09 -30.03
N ALA A 50 -2.10 -10.79 -28.99
CA ALA A 50 -1.12 -10.27 -28.04
C ALA A 50 0.28 -10.23 -28.68
N GLU A 51 0.69 -11.31 -29.36
CA GLU A 51 1.92 -11.35 -30.14
C GLU A 51 1.89 -10.35 -31.31
N PHE A 52 0.73 -10.15 -31.94
CA PHE A 52 0.56 -9.11 -32.95
C PHE A 52 0.88 -7.72 -32.38
N CYS A 53 0.33 -7.36 -31.22
CA CYS A 53 0.61 -6.08 -30.57
C CYS A 53 2.07 -5.96 -30.13
N ARG A 54 2.66 -7.03 -29.59
CA ARG A 54 4.09 -7.08 -29.22
C ARG A 54 5.00 -6.73 -30.39
N LYS A 55 4.74 -7.31 -31.57
CA LYS A 55 5.53 -7.03 -32.79
C LYS A 55 5.38 -5.60 -33.30
N LEU A 56 4.29 -4.91 -32.99
CA LEU A 56 4.12 -3.49 -33.30
C LEU A 56 4.95 -2.57 -32.40
N ASN A 57 5.48 -3.09 -31.29
CA ASN A 57 6.31 -2.37 -30.33
C ASN A 57 7.73 -2.97 -30.20
N PRO A 58 8.57 -2.86 -31.24
CA PRO A 58 9.90 -3.46 -31.23
C PRO A 58 10.85 -2.81 -30.22
N HIS A 59 10.56 -1.61 -29.72
CA HIS A 59 11.47 -0.84 -28.88
C HIS A 59 11.55 -1.31 -27.44
N THR A 60 10.45 -1.83 -26.88
CA THR A 60 10.44 -2.36 -25.50
C THR A 60 10.14 -3.85 -25.45
N ARG A 61 9.66 -4.45 -26.55
CA ARG A 61 9.19 -5.85 -26.61
C ARG A 61 8.03 -6.18 -25.65
N GLU A 62 7.49 -5.17 -24.95
CA GLU A 62 6.27 -5.30 -24.17
C GLU A 62 5.10 -5.49 -25.14
N SER A 63 4.15 -6.38 -24.80
CA SER A 63 2.92 -6.55 -25.58
C SER A 63 2.09 -5.26 -25.65
N LYS A 64 2.25 -4.36 -24.66
CA LYS A 64 1.43 -3.16 -24.41
C LYS A 64 -0.08 -3.46 -24.39
N VAL A 65 -0.44 -4.67 -23.99
CA VAL A 65 -1.81 -5.15 -23.84
C VAL A 65 -1.98 -5.77 -22.46
N ILE A 66 -3.01 -5.35 -21.73
CA ILE A 66 -3.45 -6.00 -20.50
C ILE A 66 -4.63 -6.90 -20.83
N HIS A 67 -4.57 -8.15 -20.37
CA HIS A 67 -5.62 -9.12 -20.59
C HIS A 67 -6.64 -9.06 -19.43
N TRP A 68 -7.92 -9.03 -19.80
CA TRP A 68 -9.05 -9.34 -18.95
C TRP A 68 -9.75 -10.58 -19.50
N ASP A 69 -9.83 -11.63 -18.71
CA ASP A 69 -10.42 -12.91 -19.10
C ASP A 69 -11.74 -13.17 -18.36
N TRP A 70 -12.78 -13.52 -19.13
CA TRP A 70 -14.12 -13.76 -18.62
C TRP A 70 -14.18 -14.80 -17.49
N GLU A 71 -13.35 -15.85 -17.51
CA GLU A 71 -13.43 -16.91 -16.51
C GLU A 71 -12.68 -16.55 -15.22
N ARG A 72 -11.71 -15.64 -15.29
CA ARG A 72 -10.76 -15.35 -14.19
C ARG A 72 -10.95 -13.99 -13.54
N ASP A 73 -11.33 -12.97 -14.32
CA ASP A 73 -11.16 -11.57 -13.93
C ASP A 73 -12.44 -10.87 -13.51
N GLN A 74 -13.57 -11.59 -13.43
CA GLN A 74 -14.84 -11.02 -12.96
C GLN A 74 -14.76 -10.46 -11.53
N LYS A 75 -13.88 -11.01 -10.70
CA LYS A 75 -13.66 -10.59 -9.31
C LYS A 75 -12.29 -9.92 -9.11
N ARG A 76 -11.62 -9.52 -10.18
CA ARG A 76 -10.30 -8.86 -10.11
C ARG A 76 -10.43 -7.42 -10.60
N CYS A 77 -9.89 -6.47 -9.83
CA CYS A 77 -9.68 -5.13 -10.34
C CYS A 77 -8.45 -5.15 -11.27
N VAL A 78 -8.67 -5.11 -12.58
CA VAL A 78 -7.58 -5.17 -13.57
C VAL A 78 -6.96 -3.79 -13.74
N MET A 79 -5.64 -3.72 -13.55
CA MET A 79 -4.86 -2.50 -13.68
C MET A 79 -4.36 -2.30 -15.11
N VAL A 80 -4.65 -1.14 -15.69
CA VAL A 80 -4.21 -0.76 -17.04
C VAL A 80 -3.21 0.39 -16.96
N PRO A 81 -1.91 0.15 -17.19
CA PRO A 81 -0.90 1.21 -17.20
C PRO A 81 -1.13 2.25 -18.31
N PRO A 82 -0.52 3.44 -18.20
CA PRO A 82 -0.51 4.41 -19.28
C PRO A 82 -0.02 3.79 -20.60
N SER A 83 -0.68 4.13 -21.71
CA SER A 83 -0.36 3.63 -23.06
C SER A 83 -0.61 2.14 -23.31
N TYR A 84 -1.20 1.40 -22.36
CA TYR A 84 -1.62 0.02 -22.59
C TYR A 84 -3.05 -0.06 -23.11
N ALA A 85 -3.27 -0.98 -24.05
CA ALA A 85 -4.60 -1.38 -24.47
C ALA A 85 -5.17 -2.43 -23.50
N LEU A 86 -6.50 -2.48 -23.37
CA LEU A 86 -7.20 -3.53 -22.63
C LEU A 86 -7.77 -4.54 -23.63
N MET A 87 -7.36 -5.80 -23.53
CA MET A 87 -7.92 -6.90 -24.31
C MET A 87 -8.83 -7.76 -23.45
N VAL A 88 -10.10 -7.85 -23.85
CA VAL A 88 -11.13 -8.67 -23.22
C VAL A 88 -11.23 -9.99 -23.98
N THR A 89 -11.14 -11.13 -23.29
CA THR A 89 -11.28 -12.48 -23.88
C THR A 89 -12.41 -13.27 -23.26
N ALA A 90 -13.13 -14.04 -24.07
CA ALA A 90 -14.21 -14.92 -23.61
C ALA A 90 -14.37 -16.15 -24.54
N PRO A 91 -14.90 -17.28 -24.04
CA PRO A 91 -15.08 -18.50 -24.84
C PRO A 91 -16.23 -18.40 -25.86
N LYS A 92 -17.10 -17.39 -25.76
CA LYS A 92 -18.24 -17.17 -26.65
C LYS A 92 -18.27 -15.71 -27.12
N ILE A 93 -19.04 -15.44 -28.17
CA ILE A 93 -19.22 -14.08 -28.68
C ILE A 93 -19.84 -13.17 -27.60
N PHE A 94 -19.34 -11.94 -27.52
CA PHE A 94 -19.75 -10.98 -26.51
C PHE A 94 -19.77 -9.55 -27.05
N ARG A 95 -20.39 -8.65 -26.29
CA ARG A 95 -20.19 -7.21 -26.36
C ARG A 95 -19.57 -6.72 -25.06
N ALA A 96 -18.62 -5.80 -25.16
CA ALA A 96 -17.99 -5.20 -24.00
C ALA A 96 -18.15 -3.68 -24.06
N ASP A 97 -18.35 -3.06 -22.90
CA ASP A 97 -18.42 -1.62 -22.77
C ASP A 97 -17.72 -1.16 -21.48
N ILE A 98 -17.05 -0.02 -21.54
CA ILE A 98 -16.38 0.59 -20.38
C ILE A 98 -17.21 1.78 -19.93
N ARG A 99 -17.52 1.88 -18.63
CA ARG A 99 -18.32 2.94 -18.03
C ARG A 99 -17.55 3.71 -16.98
N CYS A 100 -17.82 5.00 -16.90
CA CYS A 100 -17.43 5.84 -15.77
C CYS A 100 -18.63 5.92 -14.82
N ASP A 101 -18.48 5.32 -13.65
CA ASP A 101 -19.48 5.41 -12.58
C ASP A 101 -19.26 6.74 -11.86
N ASN A 102 -20.02 7.76 -12.25
CA ASN A 102 -19.90 9.10 -11.68
C ASN A 102 -20.40 9.10 -10.22
N THR A 103 -19.46 9.11 -9.27
CA THR A 103 -19.62 9.89 -8.04
C THR A 103 -18.46 10.87 -7.98
N MET A 104 -18.78 12.16 -8.16
CA MET A 104 -17.93 13.36 -8.13
C MET A 104 -17.26 13.76 -9.47
N THR A 105 -17.98 14.61 -10.20
CA THR A 105 -17.49 15.71 -11.05
C THR A 105 -16.19 15.48 -11.86
N ASP A 106 -16.31 14.84 -13.01
CA ASP A 106 -15.41 15.13 -14.13
C ASP A 106 -16.22 15.28 -15.43
N GLN A 107 -16.31 16.52 -15.92
CA GLN A 107 -17.02 16.82 -17.16
C GLN A 107 -16.15 16.44 -18.37
N GLY A 108 -16.53 15.37 -19.06
CA GLY A 108 -16.30 15.21 -20.50
C GLY A 108 -15.26 14.17 -20.90
N ILE A 109 -15.66 12.90 -20.93
CA ILE A 109 -14.93 11.84 -21.63
C ILE A 109 -15.60 11.60 -22.99
N HIS A 110 -14.94 12.00 -24.08
CA HIS A 110 -15.37 11.75 -25.46
C HIS A 110 -14.28 11.01 -26.25
N TRP A 111 -14.54 9.75 -26.62
CA TRP A 111 -13.69 9.10 -27.61
C TRP A 111 -14.01 9.66 -28.99
N GLY A 112 -12.98 10.17 -29.66
CA GLY A 112 -13.08 10.60 -31.05
C GLY A 112 -13.33 9.42 -31.98
N ASN A 113 -14.61 9.06 -32.14
CA ASN A 113 -15.11 8.32 -33.30
C ASN A 113 -16.13 9.23 -33.99
N HIS A 114 -15.74 9.86 -35.09
CA HIS A 114 -16.70 10.41 -36.04
C HIS A 114 -17.43 9.23 -36.71
N PHE A 115 -18.54 8.79 -36.11
CA PHE A 115 -19.63 8.14 -36.82
C PHE A 115 -20.94 8.74 -36.32
N GLU A 116 -21.48 9.66 -37.13
CA GLU A 116 -22.83 10.17 -37.01
C GLU A 116 -23.82 8.99 -37.10
N ILE A 117 -24.36 8.53 -35.97
CA ILE A 117 -25.53 7.65 -35.99
C ILE A 117 -26.74 8.54 -36.24
N ARG A 118 -27.12 8.70 -37.51
CA ARG A 118 -28.47 9.15 -37.88
C ARG A 118 -29.47 8.09 -37.42
N GLY A 119 -30.07 8.30 -36.25
CA GLY A 119 -31.19 7.52 -35.77
C GLY A 119 -32.37 7.60 -36.73
N LYS A 120 -32.58 6.55 -37.55
CA LYS A 120 -33.86 6.30 -38.19
C LYS A 120 -34.84 5.86 -37.11
N LYS A 121 -35.88 6.67 -36.88
CA LYS A 121 -37.08 6.28 -36.12
C LYS A 121 -37.67 5.01 -36.74
N ALA A 122 -37.63 3.90 -36.02
CA ALA A 122 -38.45 2.73 -36.32
C ALA A 122 -39.86 3.00 -35.76
N GLY A 123 -40.86 2.88 -36.64
CA GLY A 123 -42.25 3.17 -36.34
C GLY A 123 -42.85 2.18 -35.34
N GLN A 124 -43.54 2.72 -34.34
CA GLN A 124 -44.51 1.97 -33.54
C GLN A 124 -45.74 1.69 -34.39
N GLN A 125 -46.01 0.40 -34.65
CA GLN A 125 -47.33 -0.06 -35.05
C GLN A 125 -48.08 -0.50 -33.79
N SER A 126 -49.23 0.14 -33.61
CA SER A 126 -50.20 -0.04 -32.54
C SER A 126 -50.83 -1.42 -32.54
N CYS A 127 -50.96 -2.04 -31.37
CA CYS A 127 -52.10 -2.90 -31.04
C CYS A 127 -52.61 -2.52 -29.64
N SER A 128 -53.89 -2.18 -29.65
CA SER A 128 -54.77 -1.68 -28.60
C SER A 128 -55.13 -2.73 -27.55
N GLY A 129 -55.19 -2.31 -26.29
CA GLY A 129 -55.81 -3.04 -25.17
C GLY A 129 -55.91 -2.12 -23.96
N GLU A 130 -57.07 -1.49 -23.81
CA GLU A 130 -57.43 -0.49 -22.81
C GLU A 130 -57.36 -1.01 -21.36
N LEU A 131 -56.87 -0.17 -20.43
CA LEU A 131 -57.64 0.36 -19.29
C LEU A 131 -56.78 1.35 -18.46
N SER A 132 -57.23 2.60 -18.42
CA SER A 132 -56.74 3.73 -17.61
C SER A 132 -57.44 3.76 -16.22
N PRO A 133 -57.29 4.78 -15.33
CA PRO A 133 -56.44 5.98 -15.38
C PRO A 133 -55.75 6.37 -14.04
N GLY A 134 -54.79 7.30 -14.10
CA GLY A 134 -54.46 8.14 -12.95
C GLY A 134 -53.09 8.81 -13.00
N TYR A 135 -53.04 9.97 -13.64
CA TYR A 135 -52.26 11.19 -13.34
C TYR A 135 -51.63 11.83 -14.58
N GLU A 136 -52.18 13.00 -14.91
CA GLU A 136 -51.77 13.88 -16.01
C GLU A 136 -50.42 14.54 -15.73
N SER A 137 -49.49 14.44 -16.68
CA SER A 137 -48.32 15.30 -16.76
C SER A 137 -48.68 16.58 -17.51
N VAL A 138 -48.76 17.69 -16.78
CA VAL A 138 -48.90 19.03 -17.38
C VAL A 138 -47.56 19.43 -17.98
N ASN A 139 -47.57 19.59 -19.31
CA ASN A 139 -46.51 20.16 -20.11
C ASN A 139 -46.32 21.64 -19.76
N VAL A 140 -45.23 22.01 -19.11
CA VAL A 140 -44.80 23.42 -18.98
C VAL A 140 -43.50 23.63 -19.73
N SER A 141 -43.62 23.69 -21.06
CA SER A 141 -42.58 24.20 -21.95
C SER A 141 -43.17 25.24 -22.88
N LYS A 142 -43.69 26.34 -22.30
CA LYS A 142 -44.08 27.58 -23.00
C LYS A 142 -44.47 28.65 -21.98
N GLU A 143 -43.48 29.31 -21.38
CA GLU A 143 -43.54 30.68 -20.84
C GLU A 143 -42.21 31.02 -20.14
N TYR A 144 -41.16 31.24 -20.92
CA TYR A 144 -39.98 32.00 -20.47
C TYR A 144 -39.57 32.96 -21.58
N ALA A 145 -40.55 33.77 -21.98
CA ALA A 145 -40.40 34.92 -22.87
C ALA A 145 -41.21 36.09 -22.30
N SER A 146 -40.91 36.49 -21.07
CA SER A 146 -41.31 37.79 -20.52
C SER A 146 -40.45 38.11 -19.30
N GLY A 147 -39.46 38.99 -19.49
CA GLY A 147 -38.62 39.46 -18.40
C GLY A 147 -39.44 40.20 -17.34
N ARG A 148 -39.35 39.71 -16.10
CA ARG A 148 -39.59 40.40 -14.82
C ARG A 148 -39.52 39.33 -13.71
N LEU A 149 -38.48 39.37 -12.87
CA LEU A 149 -38.49 39.17 -11.41
C LEU A 149 -37.06 38.96 -10.85
N ASN A 150 -36.88 39.42 -9.61
CA ASN A 150 -35.63 39.80 -8.95
C ASN A 150 -34.68 38.65 -8.60
N ALA A 151 -33.38 38.99 -8.59
CA ALA A 151 -32.30 38.23 -7.98
C ALA A 151 -32.49 38.16 -6.46
N GLY A 152 -32.84 36.97 -5.96
CA GLY A 152 -32.98 36.72 -4.53
C GLY A 152 -33.86 35.52 -4.22
N TYR A 153 -33.63 34.37 -4.88
CA TYR A 153 -34.24 33.07 -4.53
C TYR A 153 -33.50 31.89 -5.24
N LEU A 154 -32.15 31.87 -5.16
CA LEU A 154 -31.31 30.79 -5.68
C LEU A 154 -30.26 30.36 -4.64
N SER A 155 -30.72 29.88 -3.48
CA SER A 155 -29.86 29.15 -2.53
C SER A 155 -30.52 27.92 -1.89
N GLU A 156 -31.67 27.44 -2.37
CA GLU A 156 -32.39 26.33 -1.71
C GLU A 156 -32.88 25.20 -2.65
N MET A 157 -32.32 25.05 -3.85
CA MET A 157 -32.60 23.88 -4.71
C MET A 157 -31.34 23.19 -5.24
N VAL A 158 -30.39 22.88 -4.35
CA VAL A 158 -29.34 21.87 -4.56
C VAL A 158 -29.55 20.74 -3.54
N THR A 159 -30.75 20.16 -3.54
CA THR A 159 -31.12 19.00 -2.72
C THR A 159 -32.11 18.11 -3.48
N SER A 160 -31.69 17.61 -4.64
CA SER A 160 -32.25 16.36 -5.18
C SER A 160 -31.15 15.60 -5.91
N GLY A 161 -30.46 14.73 -5.18
CA GLY A 161 -29.48 13.79 -5.70
C GLY A 161 -30.15 12.73 -6.57
N TYR A 162 -30.37 13.04 -7.85
CA TYR A 162 -30.55 12.00 -8.85
C TYR A 162 -29.17 11.50 -9.26
N PRO A 163 -28.87 10.19 -9.16
CA PRO A 163 -27.62 9.66 -9.68
C PRO A 163 -27.60 9.88 -11.19
N SER A 164 -26.61 10.65 -11.68
CA SER A 164 -26.35 10.78 -13.11
C SER A 164 -26.11 9.40 -13.70
N GLU A 165 -26.75 9.05 -14.82
CA GLU A 165 -26.53 7.76 -15.48
C GLU A 165 -25.03 7.57 -15.80
N PRO A 166 -24.49 6.36 -15.60
CA PRO A 166 -23.08 6.07 -15.87
C PRO A 166 -22.77 6.30 -17.35
N ILE A 167 -21.71 7.06 -17.63
CA ILE A 167 -21.34 7.45 -18.99
C ILE A 167 -20.57 6.30 -19.63
N THR A 168 -21.06 5.77 -20.75
CA THR A 168 -20.29 4.80 -21.55
C THR A 168 -19.11 5.51 -22.22
N VAL A 169 -17.93 5.09 -21.81
CA VAL A 169 -16.64 5.58 -22.25
C VAL A 169 -16.24 4.83 -23.52
N GLY A 170 -16.30 3.50 -23.56
CA GLY A 170 -15.93 2.72 -24.76
C GLY A 170 -16.90 1.58 -25.05
N TYR A 171 -16.94 1.12 -26.29
CA TYR A 171 -17.75 -0.03 -26.70
C TYR A 171 -17.03 -0.82 -27.81
N GLU A 172 -16.95 -2.14 -27.65
CA GLU A 172 -16.34 -3.06 -28.62
C GLU A 172 -17.15 -4.38 -28.72
N GLU A 173 -17.09 -5.03 -29.88
CA GLU A 173 -17.72 -6.33 -30.15
C GLU A 173 -16.63 -7.42 -30.29
N GLY A 174 -16.87 -8.59 -29.69
CA GLY A 174 -15.93 -9.71 -29.76
C GLY A 174 -15.70 -10.22 -31.19
N LEU A 175 -14.44 -10.26 -31.61
CA LEU A 175 -13.96 -10.89 -32.84
C LEU A 175 -13.42 -12.29 -32.54
N PRO A 176 -13.58 -13.26 -33.46
CA PRO A 176 -13.06 -14.61 -33.24
C PRO A 176 -11.53 -14.64 -33.26
N MET A 177 -10.96 -15.53 -32.46
CA MET A 177 -9.53 -15.84 -32.35
C MET A 177 -9.27 -17.28 -32.82
N GLY A 178 -8.08 -17.56 -33.32
CA GLY A 178 -7.71 -18.87 -33.91
C GLY A 178 -7.82 -20.07 -32.97
N ASN A 179 -7.89 -19.84 -31.65
CA ASN A 179 -8.02 -20.88 -30.62
C ASN A 179 -9.48 -21.17 -30.21
N GLY A 180 -10.46 -20.64 -30.95
CA GLY A 180 -11.90 -20.84 -30.68
C GLY A 180 -12.51 -19.87 -29.65
N HIS A 181 -11.72 -18.97 -29.06
CA HIS A 181 -12.23 -17.88 -28.20
C HIS A 181 -12.56 -16.63 -29.02
N PHE A 182 -13.10 -15.62 -28.36
CA PHE A 182 -13.34 -14.29 -28.89
C PHE A 182 -12.53 -13.26 -28.12
N PHE A 183 -12.13 -12.18 -28.79
CA PHE A 183 -11.38 -11.07 -28.21
C PHE A 183 -11.95 -9.72 -28.64
N ALA A 184 -11.80 -8.70 -27.79
CA ALA A 184 -12.09 -7.31 -28.11
C ALA A 184 -10.97 -6.44 -27.51
N ILE A 185 -10.50 -5.43 -28.24
CA ILE A 185 -9.39 -4.57 -27.77
C ILE A 185 -9.87 -3.13 -27.67
N PHE A 186 -9.80 -2.60 -26.45
CA PHE A 186 -9.98 -1.18 -26.17
C PHE A 186 -8.62 -0.49 -26.26
N PRO A 187 -8.49 0.57 -27.07
CA PRO A 187 -7.26 1.35 -27.13
C PRO A 187 -6.95 2.01 -25.77
N PRO A 188 -5.71 2.47 -25.54
CA PRO A 188 -5.34 3.20 -24.34
C PRO A 188 -6.26 4.42 -24.12
N LEU A 189 -6.66 4.63 -22.86
CA LEU A 189 -7.41 5.81 -22.48
C LEU A 189 -6.52 7.05 -22.72
N LYS A 190 -6.97 7.99 -23.56
CA LYS A 190 -6.24 9.24 -23.77
C LYS A 190 -6.33 10.12 -22.51
N ALA A 191 -5.19 10.63 -22.06
CA ALA A 191 -5.09 11.45 -20.85
C ALA A 191 -5.85 12.80 -20.97
N ASN A 192 -6.10 13.33 -22.18
CA ASN A 192 -6.92 14.54 -22.37
C ASN A 192 -7.60 14.66 -23.74
N ILE A 193 -8.78 15.28 -23.73
CA ILE A 193 -9.50 15.83 -24.88
C ILE A 193 -9.62 17.35 -24.62
N LYS A 194 -9.17 18.19 -25.56
CA LYS A 194 -9.16 19.68 -25.54
C LYS A 194 -7.85 20.40 -25.13
N GLY A 195 -6.71 20.05 -25.74
CA GLY A 195 -5.64 21.03 -26.04
C GLY A 195 -4.94 21.78 -24.88
N LYS A 196 -5.23 21.46 -23.62
CA LYS A 196 -4.44 21.83 -22.45
C LYS A 196 -4.03 20.54 -21.77
N ALA A 197 -2.72 20.32 -21.64
CA ALA A 197 -2.19 19.22 -20.86
C ALA A 197 -2.51 19.49 -19.38
N SER A 198 -3.59 18.92 -18.86
CA SER A 198 -3.68 18.66 -17.42
C SER A 198 -3.15 17.24 -17.21
N PRO A 199 -1.96 17.03 -16.64
CA PRO A 199 -1.52 15.69 -16.32
C PRO A 199 -2.59 14.99 -15.48
N ASP A 200 -2.91 13.74 -15.78
CA ASP A 200 -3.78 12.94 -14.93
C ASP A 200 -3.10 12.77 -13.57
N ILE A 201 -3.54 13.54 -12.57
CA ILE A 201 -2.91 13.59 -11.24
C ILE A 201 -3.20 12.31 -10.44
N GLN A 202 -4.27 11.57 -10.77
CA GLN A 202 -4.70 10.38 -10.02
C GLN A 202 -5.23 9.25 -10.91
N HIS A 203 -5.27 8.04 -10.35
CA HIS A 203 -5.84 6.85 -10.99
C HIS A 203 -7.33 7.03 -11.32
N ARG A 204 -7.78 6.47 -12.44
CA ARG A 204 -9.18 6.51 -12.87
C ARG A 204 -9.83 5.14 -12.67
N ARG A 205 -10.90 5.09 -11.85
CA ARG A 205 -11.71 3.90 -11.63
C ARG A 205 -12.84 3.83 -12.66
N LEU A 206 -12.91 2.74 -13.42
CA LEU A 206 -13.93 2.49 -14.43
C LEU A 206 -14.52 1.09 -14.24
N THR A 207 -15.66 0.83 -14.87
CA THR A 207 -16.35 -0.46 -14.81
C THR A 207 -16.44 -1.06 -16.21
N LEU A 208 -15.94 -2.28 -16.38
CA LEU A 208 -16.11 -3.09 -17.59
C LEU A 208 -17.42 -3.86 -17.51
N GLY A 209 -18.37 -3.57 -18.41
CA GLY A 209 -19.53 -4.39 -18.67
C GLY A 209 -19.26 -5.38 -19.79
N VAL A 210 -19.51 -6.68 -19.56
CA VAL A 210 -19.41 -7.71 -20.62
C VAL A 210 -20.74 -8.47 -20.71
N HIS A 211 -21.26 -8.54 -21.92
CA HIS A 211 -22.50 -9.22 -22.30
C HIS A 211 -22.16 -10.43 -23.18
N LEU A 212 -22.14 -11.62 -22.59
CA LEU A 212 -21.82 -12.88 -23.26
C LEU A 212 -23.08 -13.54 -23.81
N TYR A 213 -23.09 -13.88 -25.09
CA TYR A 213 -24.24 -14.49 -25.76
C TYR A 213 -24.17 -16.01 -25.72
N THR A 214 -25.25 -16.65 -25.24
CA THR A 214 -25.37 -18.11 -25.15
C THR A 214 -26.52 -18.62 -25.99
N HIS A 215 -26.26 -19.65 -26.80
CA HIS A 215 -27.29 -20.45 -27.48
C HIS A 215 -27.46 -21.76 -26.71
N SER A 216 -28.69 -22.26 -26.62
CA SER A 216 -28.99 -23.60 -26.14
C SER A 216 -28.55 -24.62 -27.21
N ASP A 217 -27.95 -25.74 -26.80
CA ASP A 217 -27.51 -26.82 -27.71
C ASP A 217 -28.69 -27.57 -28.37
N THR A 218 -29.91 -27.08 -28.20
CA THR A 218 -31.15 -27.67 -28.72
C THR A 218 -31.77 -26.76 -29.77
N LEU A 219 -31.22 -26.71 -30.99
CA LEU A 219 -32.01 -26.39 -32.20
C LEU A 219 -31.29 -26.77 -33.50
N LYS A 220 -31.75 -27.88 -34.08
CA LYS A 220 -31.58 -28.23 -35.50
C LYS A 220 -32.44 -27.29 -36.35
N SER A 221 -32.01 -26.07 -36.63
CA SER A 221 -32.45 -25.37 -37.84
C SER A 221 -31.53 -24.20 -38.18
N LYS A 222 -31.06 -24.21 -39.43
CA LYS A 222 -30.36 -23.09 -40.06
C LYS A 222 -31.41 -22.05 -40.40
N GLU A 223 -31.61 -21.04 -39.55
CA GLU A 223 -32.05 -19.69 -39.91
C GLU A 223 -32.20 -18.84 -38.64
N CYS A 224 -31.45 -17.74 -38.57
CA CYS A 224 -31.52 -16.67 -37.55
C CYS A 224 -31.36 -17.11 -36.07
N LEU A 225 -30.11 -17.20 -35.62
CA LEU A 225 -29.72 -17.39 -34.22
C LEU A 225 -29.90 -16.07 -33.43
N GLU A 226 -31.09 -15.83 -32.88
CA GLU A 226 -31.24 -14.96 -31.72
C GLU A 226 -30.62 -15.68 -30.50
N PRO A 227 -29.89 -14.99 -29.60
CA PRO A 227 -29.31 -15.62 -28.41
C PRO A 227 -30.41 -16.03 -27.42
N ASP A 228 -30.44 -17.31 -27.02
CA ASP A 228 -31.43 -17.86 -26.08
C ASP A 228 -31.28 -17.29 -24.66
N SER A 229 -30.09 -16.79 -24.32
CA SER A 229 -29.82 -16.09 -23.07
C SER A 229 -28.57 -15.18 -23.19
N THR A 230 -28.45 -14.19 -22.30
CA THR A 230 -27.29 -13.30 -22.21
C THR A 230 -26.78 -13.30 -20.77
N LEU A 231 -25.53 -13.74 -20.57
CA LEU A 231 -24.85 -13.59 -19.29
C LEU A 231 -24.21 -12.20 -19.21
N LYS A 232 -24.27 -11.57 -18.04
CA LYS A 232 -23.71 -10.24 -17.81
C LYS A 232 -22.69 -10.29 -16.69
N ALA A 233 -21.51 -9.74 -16.92
CA ALA A 233 -20.53 -9.48 -15.89
C ALA A 233 -20.24 -7.97 -15.80
N ARG A 234 -19.97 -7.50 -14.59
CA ARG A 234 -19.38 -6.18 -14.34
C ARG A 234 -18.10 -6.41 -13.56
N ALA A 235 -17.00 -5.90 -14.07
CA ALA A 235 -15.70 -6.00 -13.43
C ALA A 235 -15.07 -4.61 -13.24
N PRO A 236 -14.42 -4.34 -12.11
CA PRO A 236 -13.74 -3.08 -11.88
C PRO A 236 -12.44 -3.00 -12.67
N LEU A 237 -12.14 -1.82 -13.19
CA LEU A 237 -10.88 -1.48 -13.86
C LEU A 237 -10.23 -0.30 -13.15
N LEU A 238 -8.90 -0.33 -13.06
CA LEU A 238 -8.09 0.78 -12.59
C LEU A 238 -7.12 1.23 -13.68
N TYR A 239 -7.41 2.37 -14.32
CA TYR A 239 -6.47 3.00 -15.24
C TYR A 239 -5.46 3.80 -14.42
N LEU A 240 -4.19 3.42 -14.55
CA LEU A 240 -3.12 3.97 -13.74
C LEU A 240 -2.67 5.33 -14.28
N ALA A 241 -2.26 6.20 -13.36
CA ALA A 241 -1.67 7.49 -13.68
C ALA A 241 -0.16 7.31 -13.89
N SER A 242 0.48 8.29 -14.54
CA SER A 242 1.94 8.31 -14.61
C SER A 242 2.54 8.48 -13.23
N HIS A 243 3.66 7.81 -12.98
CA HIS A 243 4.38 7.86 -11.70
C HIS A 243 4.85 9.28 -11.31
N GLU A 244 5.06 10.16 -12.28
CA GLU A 244 5.56 11.53 -12.08
C GLU A 244 4.61 12.42 -11.27
N ASN A 245 3.31 12.12 -11.28
CA ASN A 245 2.28 12.99 -10.67
C ASN A 245 1.65 12.38 -9.41
N LEU A 246 2.19 11.27 -8.90
CA LEU A 246 1.61 10.58 -7.75
C LEU A 246 1.96 11.30 -6.44
N ALA A 247 0.94 11.77 -5.75
CA ALA A 247 1.06 12.39 -4.44
C ALA A 247 -0.02 11.85 -3.49
N MET A 248 0.40 11.53 -2.26
CA MET A 248 -0.46 11.13 -1.17
C MET A 248 -1.08 12.37 -0.53
N PRO A 249 -2.41 12.46 -0.37
CA PRO A 249 -3.02 13.53 0.41
C PRO A 249 -2.53 13.45 1.85
N THR A 250 -2.30 14.61 2.48
CA THR A 250 -1.91 14.72 3.89
C THR A 250 -3.06 15.18 4.77
N TYR A 251 -4.25 15.40 4.20
CA TYR A 251 -5.46 15.76 4.93
C TYR A 251 -6.70 15.09 4.35
N TRP A 252 -7.70 14.92 5.21
CA TRP A 252 -9.00 14.32 4.92
C TRP A 252 -10.07 15.16 5.60
N ASN A 253 -11.20 15.33 4.94
CA ASN A 253 -12.38 15.97 5.50
C ASN A 253 -13.42 14.94 5.93
N ARG A 254 -14.53 15.40 6.50
CA ARG A 254 -15.63 14.54 6.95
C ARG A 254 -16.17 13.59 5.86
N HIS A 255 -16.27 14.05 4.61
CA HIS A 255 -16.79 13.25 3.49
C HIS A 255 -15.83 12.12 3.09
N ASP A 256 -14.53 12.27 3.36
CA ASP A 256 -13.53 11.25 3.09
C ASP A 256 -13.51 10.18 4.21
N ILE A 257 -13.72 10.60 5.47
CA ILE A 257 -13.65 9.74 6.66
C ILE A 257 -14.94 8.95 6.89
N LEU A 258 -16.10 9.54 6.58
CA LEU A 258 -17.40 8.88 6.79
C LEU A 258 -17.55 7.51 6.07
N PRO A 259 -17.15 7.35 4.80
CA PRO A 259 -17.23 6.05 4.12
C PRO A 259 -16.14 5.06 4.53
N ASP A 260 -15.05 5.53 5.15
CA ASP A 260 -13.92 4.70 5.60
C ASP A 260 -13.49 5.09 7.03
N SER A 261 -14.08 4.41 8.01
CA SER A 261 -13.74 4.59 9.43
C SER A 261 -12.35 4.06 9.82
N SER A 262 -11.67 3.36 8.90
CA SER A 262 -10.38 2.71 9.16
C SER A 262 -9.20 3.67 9.25
N LEU A 263 -9.36 4.91 8.77
CA LEU A 263 -8.29 5.90 8.70
C LEU A 263 -7.76 6.28 10.09
N LYS A 264 -6.45 6.11 10.29
CA LYS A 264 -5.75 6.24 11.57
C LYS A 264 -4.39 6.90 11.43
N LEU A 265 -4.00 7.66 12.45
CA LEU A 265 -2.61 8.00 12.73
C LEU A 265 -1.92 6.78 13.34
N LEU A 266 -0.71 6.47 12.88
CA LEU A 266 0.25 5.61 13.54
C LEU A 266 1.50 6.42 13.92
N GLY A 267 1.77 6.54 15.22
CA GLY A 267 3.01 7.10 15.76
C GLY A 267 3.78 6.03 16.54
N THR A 268 5.11 6.01 16.41
CA THR A 268 5.98 5.07 17.13
C THR A 268 7.12 5.83 17.82
N ASN A 269 7.81 5.20 18.77
CA ASN A 269 8.87 5.85 19.55
C ASN A 269 10.27 5.23 19.35
N GLN A 270 10.44 4.35 18.35
CA GLN A 270 11.69 3.61 18.09
C GLN A 270 12.16 2.69 19.23
N LYS A 271 11.36 2.56 20.29
CA LYS A 271 11.52 1.57 21.35
C LYS A 271 10.40 0.55 21.31
N GLY A 272 9.60 0.50 20.25
CA GLY A 272 8.51 -0.45 20.08
C GLY A 272 7.17 -0.10 20.75
N ALA A 273 7.02 1.10 21.31
CA ALA A 273 5.70 1.60 21.70
C ALA A 273 4.96 2.21 20.50
N MET A 274 3.65 2.36 20.66
CA MET A 274 2.74 2.76 19.59
C MET A 274 1.65 3.71 20.09
N LEU A 275 1.34 4.70 19.27
CA LEU A 275 0.16 5.55 19.27
C LEU A 275 -0.64 5.20 18.02
N ARG A 276 -1.89 4.73 18.18
CA ARG A 276 -2.81 4.43 17.09
C ARG A 276 -4.15 5.11 17.34
N ALA A 277 -4.39 6.23 16.64
CA ALA A 277 -5.53 7.12 16.86
C ALA A 277 -6.40 7.25 15.60
N SER A 278 -7.72 7.06 15.73
CA SER A 278 -8.66 7.18 14.60
C SER A 278 -8.83 8.64 14.15
N ALA A 279 -8.92 8.83 12.83
CA ALA A 279 -9.34 10.09 12.23
C ALA A 279 -10.78 10.45 12.67
N TRP A 280 -11.65 9.44 12.87
CA TRP A 280 -12.90 9.61 13.59
C TRP A 280 -12.63 9.69 15.09
N TRP A 281 -12.49 10.92 15.59
CA TRP A 281 -12.16 11.18 16.99
C TRP A 281 -13.04 10.40 17.98
N GLY A 282 -12.39 9.70 18.92
CA GLY A 282 -13.04 8.90 19.97
C GLY A 282 -13.59 7.53 19.54
N HIS A 283 -13.55 7.21 18.24
CA HIS A 283 -13.99 5.93 17.71
C HIS A 283 -12.91 4.85 17.91
N LEU A 284 -13.35 3.65 18.30
CA LEU A 284 -12.52 2.45 18.45
C LEU A 284 -13.12 1.36 17.55
N GLU A 285 -12.37 0.93 16.55
CA GLU A 285 -12.79 -0.16 15.66
C GLU A 285 -12.18 -1.50 16.08
N SER A 286 -11.07 -1.44 16.82
CA SER A 286 -10.34 -2.60 17.23
C SER A 286 -9.75 -2.45 18.62
N ARG A 287 -9.61 -3.57 19.33
CA ARG A 287 -8.92 -3.66 20.63
C ARG A 287 -7.46 -3.19 20.61
N TYR A 288 -6.89 -3.00 19.42
CA TYR A 288 -5.54 -2.48 19.20
C TYR A 288 -5.49 -0.96 19.03
N ASP A 289 -6.63 -0.28 18.96
CA ASP A 289 -6.70 1.19 18.96
C ASP A 289 -6.33 1.70 20.37
N ALA A 290 -5.28 2.50 20.45
CA ALA A 290 -4.76 3.00 21.71
C ALA A 290 -3.98 4.29 21.49
N LEU A 291 -4.29 5.33 22.26
CA LEU A 291 -3.47 6.54 22.27
C LEU A 291 -2.10 6.27 22.89
N LEU A 292 -1.97 5.35 23.85
CA LEU A 292 -0.68 4.91 24.38
C LEU A 292 -0.65 3.39 24.62
N ALA A 293 0.04 2.68 23.74
CA ALA A 293 0.44 1.28 23.89
C ALA A 293 1.96 1.23 24.12
N ALA A 294 2.38 1.08 25.38
CA ALA A 294 3.76 1.24 25.81
C ALA A 294 4.61 -0.03 25.62
N ASN A 295 5.88 0.11 25.27
CA ASN A 295 6.86 -0.96 25.46
C ASN A 295 7.52 -0.78 26.83
N LEU A 296 7.26 -1.68 27.78
CA LEU A 296 7.73 -1.50 29.17
C LEU A 296 9.20 -1.87 29.35
N ASN A 297 9.87 -2.40 28.34
CA ASN A 297 11.28 -2.76 28.38
C ASN A 297 12.16 -1.70 27.69
N PRO A 298 13.16 -1.12 28.37
CA PRO A 298 13.99 -0.08 27.78
C PRO A 298 15.01 -0.61 26.75
N ASP A 299 15.35 -1.90 26.82
CA ASP A 299 16.49 -2.48 26.09
C ASP A 299 16.09 -3.15 24.78
N TYR A 300 14.83 -3.61 24.66
CA TYR A 300 14.33 -4.34 23.50
C TYR A 300 12.81 -4.24 23.38
N PRO A 301 12.23 -4.45 22.18
CA PRO A 301 10.78 -4.50 22.00
C PRO A 301 10.18 -5.75 22.68
N GLU A 302 9.11 -5.54 23.46
CA GLU A 302 8.26 -6.59 24.02
C GLU A 302 6.78 -6.35 23.69
N ASN A 303 5.89 -7.23 24.15
CA ASN A 303 4.46 -7.04 23.95
C ASN A 303 4.01 -5.68 24.49
N ARG A 304 3.41 -4.87 23.62
CA ARG A 304 2.89 -3.55 23.99
C ARG A 304 1.77 -3.66 25.02
N TRP A 305 1.84 -2.79 26.01
CA TRP A 305 0.90 -2.72 27.11
C TRP A 305 -0.02 -1.52 26.92
N ILE A 306 -1.33 -1.76 26.78
CA ILE A 306 -2.33 -0.72 26.52
C ILE A 306 -2.73 -0.09 27.85
N MET A 307 -2.46 1.22 27.96
CA MET A 307 -2.78 2.01 29.16
C MET A 307 -3.76 3.15 28.89
N LEU A 308 -3.77 3.72 27.68
CA LEU A 308 -4.70 4.79 27.30
C LEU A 308 -5.33 4.49 25.96
N SER A 309 -6.65 4.30 25.94
CA SER A 309 -7.37 3.86 24.74
C SER A 309 -7.92 5.03 23.94
N ARG A 310 -8.53 6.03 24.60
CA ARG A 310 -9.04 7.27 23.94
C ARG A 310 -9.23 8.43 24.91
N TYR A 311 -9.45 9.62 24.35
CA TYR A 311 -10.02 10.77 25.06
C TYR A 311 -11.42 11.09 24.53
N ARG A 312 -12.37 11.32 25.43
CA ARG A 312 -13.65 11.96 25.13
C ARG A 312 -13.57 13.43 25.55
N ILE A 313 -13.89 14.34 24.64
CA ILE A 313 -13.68 15.78 24.85
C ILE A 313 -14.98 16.53 24.62
N TRP A 314 -15.38 17.35 25.57
CA TRP A 314 -16.52 18.25 25.44
C TRP A 314 -16.06 19.70 25.51
N VAL A 315 -16.68 20.50 24.67
CA VAL A 315 -16.53 21.95 24.67
C VAL A 315 -17.82 22.56 25.22
N VAL A 316 -17.67 23.33 26.29
CA VAL A 316 -18.76 24.03 26.97
C VAL A 316 -18.60 25.53 26.78
N TYR A 317 -19.54 26.12 26.04
CA TYR A 317 -19.56 27.55 25.74
C TYR A 317 -20.99 28.09 25.83
N ARG A 318 -21.17 29.17 26.61
CA ARG A 318 -22.48 29.86 26.81
C ARG A 318 -23.64 28.91 27.15
N GLY A 319 -23.41 27.88 27.96
CA GLY A 319 -24.43 26.91 28.38
C GLY A 319 -24.69 25.75 27.42
N TYR A 320 -24.02 25.72 26.26
CA TYR A 320 -24.06 24.60 25.33
C TYR A 320 -22.85 23.70 25.54
N SER A 321 -23.09 22.39 25.64
CA SER A 321 -22.05 21.37 25.69
C SER A 321 -22.08 20.56 24.40
N ARG A 322 -20.94 20.44 23.72
CA ARG A 322 -20.79 19.63 22.51
C ARG A 322 -19.56 18.75 22.62
N GLU A 323 -19.74 17.46 22.35
CA GLU A 323 -18.62 16.53 22.21
C GLU A 323 -17.87 16.79 20.90
N LEU A 324 -16.55 16.65 20.91
CA LEU A 324 -15.76 16.57 19.69
C LEU A 324 -16.03 15.23 19.02
N SER A 325 -16.65 15.26 17.85
CA SER A 325 -17.02 14.06 17.09
C SER A 325 -16.89 14.32 15.59
N LEU A 326 -17.16 13.30 14.77
CA LEU A 326 -17.22 13.44 13.32
C LEU A 326 -18.24 14.50 12.87
N ASP A 327 -19.23 14.84 13.70
CA ASP A 327 -20.25 15.83 13.35
C ASP A 327 -19.72 17.26 13.23
N CYS A 328 -18.70 17.58 14.01
CA CYS A 328 -18.05 18.89 14.03
C CYS A 328 -16.61 18.84 13.50
N LEU A 329 -16.13 17.68 13.03
CA LEU A 329 -14.82 17.55 12.41
C LEU A 329 -14.82 18.21 11.02
N ASP A 330 -13.97 19.22 10.86
CA ASP A 330 -13.75 19.90 9.58
C ASP A 330 -12.64 19.20 8.79
N ARG A 331 -11.54 18.85 9.49
CA ARG A 331 -10.34 18.27 8.87
C ARG A 331 -9.54 17.39 9.84
N PHE A 332 -8.99 16.30 9.32
CA PHE A 332 -7.91 15.51 9.91
C PHE A 332 -6.68 15.65 9.02
N SER A 333 -5.49 15.93 9.57
CA SER A 333 -4.25 16.07 8.80
C SER A 333 -3.07 15.40 9.48
N LEU A 334 -2.16 14.81 8.72
CA LEU A 334 -0.88 14.33 9.24
C LEU A 334 0.09 15.49 9.42
N SER A 335 0.84 15.46 10.51
CA SER A 335 1.90 16.43 10.81
C SER A 335 3.26 15.91 10.34
N GLU A 336 4.15 16.81 9.95
CA GLU A 336 5.52 16.48 9.54
C GLU A 336 6.34 15.81 10.67
N ASN A 337 5.96 16.06 11.93
CA ASN A 337 6.63 15.52 13.12
C ASN A 337 6.15 14.11 13.51
N GLY A 338 5.46 13.40 12.62
CA GLY A 338 4.93 12.05 12.91
C GLY A 338 3.69 12.03 13.82
N GLY A 339 3.00 13.16 13.96
CA GLY A 339 1.73 13.30 14.66
C GLY A 339 0.55 13.54 13.72
N ALA A 340 -0.60 13.91 14.28
CA ALA A 340 -1.74 14.37 13.50
C ALA A 340 -2.50 15.52 14.18
N VAL A 341 -3.29 16.20 13.37
CA VAL A 341 -4.06 17.40 13.72
C VAL A 341 -5.54 17.17 13.37
N TRP A 342 -6.42 17.38 14.34
CA TRP A 342 -7.87 17.39 14.13
C TRP A 342 -8.39 18.81 14.32
N LEU A 343 -9.03 19.36 13.29
CA LEU A 343 -9.64 20.68 13.30
C LEU A 343 -11.15 20.53 13.40
N PHE A 344 -11.73 21.06 14.48
CA PHE A 344 -13.17 21.01 14.76
C PHE A 344 -13.80 22.39 14.62
N SER A 345 -14.91 22.45 13.88
CA SER A 345 -15.78 23.62 13.74
C SER A 345 -17.07 23.38 14.52
N ILE A 346 -17.10 23.80 15.79
CA ILE A 346 -18.19 23.51 16.72
C ILE A 346 -19.26 24.60 16.58
N PRO A 347 -20.50 24.25 16.20
CA PRO A 347 -21.56 25.25 16.10
C PRO A 347 -21.93 25.82 17.47
N THR A 348 -22.01 27.15 17.57
CA THR A 348 -22.45 27.89 18.76
C THR A 348 -23.83 28.53 18.52
N CYS A 349 -24.33 29.28 19.50
CA CYS A 349 -25.52 30.11 19.31
C CYS A 349 -25.26 31.19 18.24
N GLU A 350 -26.32 31.76 17.66
CA GLU A 350 -26.23 32.92 16.76
C GLU A 350 -25.61 32.64 15.38
N GLY A 351 -25.40 31.37 15.02
CA GLY A 351 -24.86 30.98 13.70
C GLY A 351 -23.34 31.11 13.59
N GLU A 352 -22.64 31.27 14.71
CA GLU A 352 -21.19 31.28 14.77
C GLU A 352 -20.61 29.87 14.98
N HIS A 353 -19.30 29.73 14.77
CA HIS A 353 -18.56 28.51 15.04
C HIS A 353 -17.36 28.79 15.92
N LEU A 354 -17.16 27.95 16.93
CA LEU A 354 -15.93 27.89 17.69
C LEU A 354 -14.96 26.92 17.01
N CYS A 355 -13.70 27.33 16.85
CA CYS A 355 -12.67 26.51 16.25
C CYS A 355 -11.74 25.93 17.32
N ILE A 356 -11.64 24.60 17.38
CA ILE A 356 -10.73 23.88 18.27
C ILE A 356 -9.83 23.00 17.42
N GLU A 357 -8.53 23.12 17.63
CA GLU A 357 -7.52 22.25 17.03
C GLU A 357 -6.97 21.31 18.11
N VAL A 358 -6.87 20.03 17.78
CA VAL A 358 -6.27 19.01 18.64
C VAL A 358 -5.06 18.41 17.91
N ASN A 359 -3.88 18.59 18.46
CA ASN A 359 -2.64 18.01 17.97
C ASN A 359 -2.27 16.81 18.85
N LEU A 360 -1.91 15.67 18.25
CA LEU A 360 -1.50 14.48 18.99
C LEU A 360 -0.23 13.88 18.37
N GLN A 361 0.75 13.55 19.23
CA GLN A 361 2.02 12.96 18.80
C GLN A 361 2.59 12.00 19.84
N MET A 362 3.36 11.02 19.36
CA MET A 362 4.20 10.14 20.19
C MET A 362 5.59 10.77 20.32
N LYS A 363 6.15 10.80 21.53
CA LYS A 363 7.53 11.29 21.73
C LYS A 363 8.54 10.20 21.43
N GLU A 364 9.59 10.59 20.72
CA GLU A 364 10.70 9.71 20.38
C GLU A 364 11.39 9.17 21.64
N LYS A 365 11.74 7.87 21.64
CA LYS A 365 12.44 7.15 22.71
C LYS A 365 11.76 7.16 24.09
N LYS A 366 10.53 7.65 24.21
CA LYS A 366 9.76 7.69 25.45
C LYS A 366 8.40 7.04 25.26
N ASN A 367 7.89 6.34 26.27
CA ASN A 367 6.51 5.84 26.28
C ASN A 367 5.54 6.98 26.64
N GLN A 368 5.54 8.03 25.82
CA GLN A 368 4.92 9.29 26.14
C GLN A 368 4.19 9.84 24.93
N THR A 369 2.95 10.28 25.14
CA THR A 369 2.17 11.00 24.15
C THR A 369 1.90 12.41 24.63
N LEU A 370 1.88 13.34 23.68
CA LEU A 370 1.49 14.73 23.93
C LEU A 370 0.27 15.06 23.11
N MET A 371 -0.77 15.54 23.79
CA MET A 371 -1.94 16.12 23.17
C MET A 371 -1.98 17.62 23.47
N GLN A 372 -2.07 18.45 22.44
CA GLN A 372 -2.26 19.89 22.58
C GLN A 372 -3.63 20.28 22.06
N ILE A 373 -4.35 21.12 22.80
CA ILE A 373 -5.66 21.63 22.40
C ILE A 373 -5.58 23.14 22.30
N HIS A 374 -5.80 23.68 21.10
CA HIS A 374 -5.67 25.09 20.78
C HIS A 374 -7.05 25.67 20.45
N HIS A 375 -7.39 26.81 21.05
CA HIS A 375 -8.56 27.59 20.65
C HIS A 375 -8.15 28.60 19.57
N CYS A 376 -8.34 28.25 18.30
CA CYS A 376 -7.81 28.99 17.16
C CYS A 376 -8.85 29.88 16.45
N ASP A 377 -8.38 30.72 15.52
CA ASP A 377 -9.23 31.53 14.63
C ASP A 377 -9.31 30.87 13.26
N LYS A 378 -10.52 30.39 12.89
CA LYS A 378 -10.75 29.62 11.67
C LYS A 378 -10.23 30.31 10.41
N VAL A 379 -10.35 31.64 10.29
CA VAL A 379 -9.93 32.38 9.09
C VAL A 379 -8.42 32.46 8.98
N LYS A 380 -7.70 32.69 10.09
CA LYS A 380 -6.23 32.71 10.08
C LYS A 380 -5.64 31.31 9.83
N THR A 381 -6.22 30.28 10.45
CA THR A 381 -5.77 28.90 10.27
C THR A 381 -6.03 28.42 8.84
N LEU A 382 -7.20 28.67 8.26
CA LEU A 382 -7.47 28.31 6.86
C LEU A 382 -6.69 29.17 5.84
N MET A 383 -6.50 30.47 6.08
CA MET A 383 -5.71 31.33 5.18
C MET A 383 -4.20 31.02 5.19
N GLN A 384 -3.64 30.57 6.32
CA GLN A 384 -2.27 30.06 6.37
C GLN A 384 -2.08 28.77 5.56
N ILE A 385 -3.16 28.01 5.33
CA ILE A 385 -3.13 26.72 4.64
C ILE A 385 -3.53 26.81 3.16
N HIS A 386 -4.34 27.79 2.74
CA HIS A 386 -4.91 27.89 1.37
C HIS A 386 -4.16 28.82 0.39
N HIS A 387 -2.91 29.21 0.63
CA HIS A 387 -2.20 30.18 -0.23
C HIS A 387 -1.77 29.69 -1.63
N PHE A 388 -2.43 28.67 -2.20
CA PHE A 388 -2.16 28.18 -3.56
C PHE A 388 -3.30 28.27 -4.58
N ASP A 389 -4.55 28.56 -4.19
CA ASP A 389 -5.65 28.67 -5.16
C ASP A 389 -6.32 30.04 -5.15
N LYS A 390 -5.75 30.97 -5.94
CA LYS A 390 -6.49 32.00 -6.70
C LYS A 390 -5.54 32.84 -7.55
N VAL A 391 -5.33 32.43 -8.81
CA VAL A 391 -5.29 33.39 -9.90
C VAL A 391 -6.75 33.80 -10.16
N ASN A 392 -7.03 35.10 -10.03
CA ASN A 392 -8.32 35.76 -10.24
C ASN A 392 -9.39 35.56 -9.16
N CYS A 393 -9.21 36.23 -8.02
CA CYS A 393 -10.33 36.93 -7.40
C CYS A 393 -9.94 38.40 -7.25
N GLU A 394 -10.72 39.27 -7.87
CA GLU A 394 -10.64 40.70 -7.67
C GLU A 394 -10.65 41.00 -6.17
N LYS A 395 -9.69 41.83 -5.74
CA LYS A 395 -9.56 42.31 -4.37
C LYS A 395 -10.93 42.81 -3.90
N PRO A 396 -11.53 42.28 -2.83
CA PRO A 396 -12.59 42.98 -2.15
C PRO A 396 -11.98 44.28 -1.62
N SER A 397 -12.55 45.41 -2.01
CA SER A 397 -12.19 46.72 -1.49
C SER A 397 -12.21 46.69 0.04
N LEU A 398 -11.05 46.90 0.67
CA LEU A 398 -10.97 47.20 2.09
C LEU A 398 -11.69 48.51 2.37
N SER A 399 -12.96 48.44 2.79
CA SER A 399 -13.47 49.39 3.75
C SER A 399 -12.99 48.91 5.12
N ASN A 400 -12.06 49.65 5.72
CA ASN A 400 -11.62 49.46 7.10
C ASN A 400 -12.86 49.30 8.00
N PRO A 401 -13.07 48.14 8.65
CA PRO A 401 -13.98 48.12 9.78
C PRO A 401 -13.27 48.93 10.88
N THR A 402 -13.89 50.04 11.27
CA THR A 402 -13.66 50.63 12.60
C THR A 402 -13.62 49.52 13.64
N PRO A 403 -12.69 49.55 14.61
CA PRO A 403 -12.63 48.56 15.68
C PRO A 403 -13.90 48.70 16.54
N THR A 404 -14.96 48.01 16.17
CA THR A 404 -16.02 47.67 17.10
C THR A 404 -15.37 46.86 18.19
N GLN A 405 -15.52 47.30 19.44
CA GLN A 405 -15.09 46.57 20.63
C GLN A 405 -15.73 45.19 20.61
N ASP A 406 -15.03 44.22 20.03
CA ASP A 406 -15.47 42.84 20.00
C ASP A 406 -15.12 42.22 21.36
N HIS A 407 -16.08 42.25 22.27
CA HIS A 407 -16.00 41.63 23.59
C HIS A 407 -15.85 40.09 23.54
N SER A 408 -15.77 39.47 22.34
CA SER A 408 -15.58 38.02 22.15
C SER A 408 -14.17 37.52 22.53
N TYR A 409 -13.14 38.37 22.50
CA TYR A 409 -11.74 37.96 22.73
C TYR A 409 -11.41 37.53 24.17
N ASP A 410 -12.23 37.92 25.15
CA ASP A 410 -11.95 37.68 26.57
C ASP A 410 -12.82 36.55 27.17
N GLN A 411 -13.74 35.98 26.39
CA GLN A 411 -14.60 34.89 26.85
C GLN A 411 -13.87 33.55 26.83
N LYS A 412 -13.69 32.98 28.03
CA LYS A 412 -13.09 31.66 28.19
C LYS A 412 -14.07 30.56 27.75
N VAL A 413 -13.58 29.64 26.93
CA VAL A 413 -14.26 28.38 26.62
C VAL A 413 -13.83 27.35 27.64
N LYS A 414 -14.78 26.60 28.20
CA LYS A 414 -14.49 25.47 29.08
C LYS A 414 -14.32 24.20 28.24
N ILE A 415 -13.22 23.47 28.43
CA ILE A 415 -12.94 22.19 27.79
C ILE A 415 -12.88 21.12 28.88
N ILE A 416 -13.63 20.03 28.68
CA ILE A 416 -13.67 18.87 29.57
C ILE A 416 -13.03 17.70 28.82
N ILE A 417 -11.99 17.09 29.40
CA ILE A 417 -11.21 16.03 28.76
C ILE A 417 -11.24 14.79 29.65
N ARG A 418 -11.85 13.71 29.17
CA ARG A 418 -12.04 12.47 29.92
C ARG A 418 -11.25 11.33 29.27
N PRO A 419 -10.19 10.80 29.91
CA PRO A 419 -9.47 9.64 29.41
C PRO A 419 -10.24 8.36 29.70
N ASP A 420 -10.25 7.44 28.73
CA ASP A 420 -10.61 6.04 28.92
C ASP A 420 -9.31 5.21 28.90
N ILE A 421 -9.07 4.48 29.99
CA ILE A 421 -7.84 3.74 30.28
C ILE A 421 -8.10 2.24 30.42
N GLU A 422 -7.04 1.48 30.23
CA GLU A 422 -7.00 0.03 30.41
C GLU A 422 -5.68 -0.35 31.11
N ASN A 423 -5.51 -1.64 31.43
CA ASN A 423 -4.25 -2.21 31.87
C ASN A 423 -4.19 -3.66 31.40
N ARG A 424 -3.67 -3.87 30.19
CA ARG A 424 -3.61 -5.20 29.57
C ARG A 424 -2.53 -5.29 28.49
N SER A 425 -2.15 -6.54 28.18
CA SER A 425 -1.47 -6.85 26.93
C SER A 425 -2.41 -6.60 25.75
N PHE A 426 -1.85 -6.21 24.60
CA PHE A 426 -2.65 -5.97 23.38
C PHE A 426 -3.38 -7.22 22.86
N HIS A 427 -3.00 -8.42 23.31
CA HIS A 427 -3.66 -9.68 22.95
C HIS A 427 -4.92 -9.97 23.76
N ASP A 428 -5.13 -9.26 24.87
CA ASP A 428 -6.23 -9.50 25.80
C ASP A 428 -7.33 -8.44 25.62
N THR A 429 -8.44 -8.64 26.32
CA THR A 429 -9.52 -7.68 26.47
C THR A 429 -9.84 -7.53 27.95
N VAL A 430 -10.15 -6.30 28.40
CA VAL A 430 -10.58 -6.08 29.77
C VAL A 430 -12.04 -6.50 29.92
N LYS A 431 -12.33 -7.27 30.96
CA LYS A 431 -13.68 -7.60 31.43
C LYS A 431 -13.79 -7.14 32.88
N ALA A 432 -14.59 -6.11 33.14
CA ALA A 432 -14.67 -5.42 34.42
C ALA A 432 -15.02 -6.37 35.58
N TRP A 433 -15.95 -7.29 35.33
CA TRP A 433 -16.47 -8.25 36.31
C TRP A 433 -15.42 -9.26 36.80
N MET A 434 -14.28 -9.44 36.11
CA MET A 434 -13.21 -10.36 36.53
C MET A 434 -12.33 -9.82 37.67
N GLY A 435 -12.65 -8.65 38.24
CA GLY A 435 -11.89 -8.02 39.32
C GLY A 435 -11.61 -6.52 39.16
N PRO A 436 -11.24 -6.01 37.96
CA PRO A 436 -10.89 -4.60 37.74
C PRO A 436 -11.90 -3.60 38.31
N GLU A 437 -13.20 -3.93 38.24
CA GLU A 437 -14.29 -3.07 38.71
C GLU A 437 -14.13 -2.59 40.16
N THR A 438 -13.56 -3.43 41.02
CA THR A 438 -13.33 -3.13 42.44
C THR A 438 -11.92 -2.64 42.74
N GLN A 439 -10.94 -3.07 41.94
CA GLN A 439 -9.52 -2.83 42.16
C GLN A 439 -9.09 -1.47 41.64
N TRP A 440 -9.49 -1.11 40.41
CA TRP A 440 -8.94 0.05 39.70
C TRP A 440 -9.37 1.39 40.29
N LYS A 441 -10.56 1.46 40.89
CA LYS A 441 -11.02 2.64 41.62
C LYS A 441 -10.08 3.01 42.78
N LYS A 442 -9.43 2.02 43.40
CA LYS A 442 -8.47 2.21 44.51
C LYS A 442 -7.04 2.47 44.03
N ALA A 443 -6.80 2.26 42.74
CA ALA A 443 -5.49 2.39 42.10
C ALA A 443 -5.25 3.78 41.49
N ILE A 444 -6.17 4.73 41.70
CA ILE A 444 -6.05 6.11 41.22
C ILE A 444 -5.56 7.01 42.35
N GLN A 445 -4.53 7.80 42.05
CA GLN A 445 -4.04 8.88 42.89
C GLN A 445 -4.13 10.18 42.08
N GLY A 446 -5.15 11.00 42.36
CA GLY A 446 -5.34 12.31 41.73
C GLY A 446 -4.65 13.43 42.51
N THR A 447 -4.08 14.39 41.79
CA THR A 447 -3.58 15.67 42.31
C THR A 447 -4.44 16.82 41.77
N GLU A 448 -4.02 18.07 41.96
CA GLU A 448 -4.73 19.23 41.42
C GLU A 448 -4.79 19.23 39.89
N ASN A 449 -3.71 18.87 39.20
CA ASN A 449 -3.58 18.95 37.73
C ASN A 449 -3.09 17.64 37.07
N SER A 450 -2.99 16.54 37.84
CA SER A 450 -2.54 15.24 37.33
C SER A 450 -3.29 14.09 37.99
N PHE A 451 -3.15 12.90 37.42
CA PHE A 451 -3.43 11.66 38.14
C PHE A 451 -2.45 10.57 37.74
N THR A 452 -2.23 9.65 38.68
CA THR A 452 -1.48 8.42 38.48
C THR A 452 -2.39 7.22 38.66
N PHE A 453 -2.34 6.29 37.72
CA PHE A 453 -3.02 5.00 37.76
C PHE A 453 -2.00 3.87 37.87
N SER A 454 -2.10 3.06 38.92
CA SER A 454 -1.17 1.97 39.22
C SER A 454 -1.91 0.75 39.77
N PRO A 455 -2.53 -0.08 38.91
CA PRO A 455 -3.35 -1.21 39.34
C PRO A 455 -2.53 -2.34 39.97
N ASP A 456 -1.25 -2.47 39.60
CA ASP A 456 -0.27 -3.37 40.22
C ASP A 456 1.02 -2.57 40.50
N PRO A 457 1.16 -1.97 41.69
CA PRO A 457 2.33 -1.16 42.04
C PRO A 457 3.63 -1.95 42.19
N GLU A 458 3.58 -3.27 42.42
CA GLU A 458 4.79 -4.06 42.67
C GLU A 458 5.42 -4.55 41.37
N ASN A 459 4.60 -4.92 40.38
CA ASN A 459 5.08 -5.54 39.14
C ASN A 459 4.50 -4.92 37.85
N GLY A 460 3.58 -3.96 37.97
CA GLY A 460 2.82 -3.41 36.86
C GLY A 460 3.34 -2.08 36.29
N ALA A 461 2.57 -1.56 35.35
CA ALA A 461 2.82 -0.26 34.73
C ALA A 461 2.12 0.87 35.50
N TYR A 462 2.77 2.01 35.53
CA TYR A 462 2.23 3.28 36.00
C TYR A 462 1.84 4.11 34.78
N LEU A 463 0.58 4.53 34.73
CA LEU A 463 0.14 5.58 33.81
C LEU A 463 0.04 6.88 34.58
N HIS A 464 0.78 7.89 34.15
CA HIS A 464 0.70 9.24 34.68
C HIS A 464 0.17 10.17 33.58
N ILE A 465 -0.88 10.93 33.89
CA ILE A 465 -1.42 11.95 32.99
C ILE A 465 -1.50 13.28 33.73
N CYS A 466 -0.93 14.33 33.13
CA CYS A 466 -0.95 15.69 33.68
C CYS A 466 -1.30 16.72 32.62
N THR A 467 -1.83 17.86 33.07
CA THR A 467 -2.15 19.02 32.21
C THR A 467 -1.28 20.23 32.57
N SER A 468 -0.89 21.02 31.56
CA SER A 468 -0.12 22.24 31.75
C SER A 468 -0.92 23.36 32.45
N GLN A 469 -2.25 23.31 32.36
CA GLN A 469 -3.17 24.21 33.05
C GLN A 469 -4.54 23.57 33.25
N GLY A 470 -5.31 24.11 34.20
CA GLY A 470 -6.61 23.54 34.59
C GLY A 470 -6.49 22.59 35.78
N SER A 471 -7.53 21.79 36.01
CA SER A 471 -7.60 20.89 37.17
C SER A 471 -8.15 19.52 36.80
N PHE A 472 -7.70 18.49 37.52
CA PHE A 472 -8.24 17.14 37.45
C PHE A 472 -9.35 16.94 38.51
N THR A 473 -10.41 16.23 38.15
CA THR A 473 -11.48 15.84 39.07
C THR A 473 -11.66 14.33 39.02
N THR A 474 -11.47 13.67 40.17
CA THR A 474 -11.65 12.23 40.32
C THR A 474 -13.14 11.89 40.33
N GLU A 475 -13.60 11.26 39.26
CA GLU A 475 -14.97 10.81 39.09
C GLU A 475 -14.95 9.51 38.26
N PRO A 476 -14.69 8.36 38.92
CA PRO A 476 -14.44 7.12 38.21
C PRO A 476 -15.72 6.50 37.65
N GLU A 477 -15.68 6.05 36.39
CA GLU A 477 -16.79 5.39 35.72
C GLU A 477 -16.33 4.21 34.86
N TRP A 478 -17.27 3.31 34.54
CA TRP A 478 -17.06 2.20 33.62
C TRP A 478 -17.92 2.36 32.38
N HIS A 479 -17.33 2.08 31.21
CA HIS A 479 -18.03 1.85 29.96
C HIS A 479 -17.98 0.37 29.64
N TYR A 480 -19.13 -0.30 29.75
CA TYR A 480 -19.23 -1.74 29.50
C TYR A 480 -19.57 -2.01 28.03
N MET A 481 -19.16 -3.19 27.55
CA MET A 481 -19.54 -3.71 26.23
C MET A 481 -19.19 -2.76 25.07
N VAL A 482 -18.01 -2.14 25.12
CA VAL A 482 -17.46 -1.39 24.00
C VAL A 482 -17.14 -2.37 22.88
N HIS A 483 -17.87 -2.24 21.77
CA HIS A 483 -17.83 -3.18 20.65
C HIS A 483 -16.72 -2.85 19.65
N HIS A 484 -15.93 -3.85 19.28
CA HIS A 484 -14.82 -3.78 18.32
C HIS A 484 -15.18 -4.55 17.04
N PRO A 485 -15.67 -3.86 15.98
CA PRO A 485 -16.11 -4.52 14.75
C PRO A 485 -15.02 -5.36 14.06
N MET A 486 -13.74 -4.97 14.19
CA MET A 486 -12.64 -5.72 13.57
C MET A 486 -12.38 -7.07 14.24
N GLU A 487 -12.55 -7.17 15.56
CA GLU A 487 -12.46 -8.44 16.28
C GLU A 487 -13.61 -9.38 15.89
N ALA A 488 -14.83 -8.84 15.75
CA ALA A 488 -15.99 -9.61 15.28
C ALA A 488 -15.76 -10.20 13.88
N LEU A 489 -15.21 -9.40 12.96
CA LEU A 489 -14.85 -9.85 11.60
C LEU A 489 -13.79 -10.97 11.59
N ARG A 490 -12.91 -10.97 12.59
CA ARG A 490 -11.88 -12.00 12.81
C ARG A 490 -12.40 -13.25 13.52
N GLY A 491 -13.67 -13.25 13.95
CA GLY A 491 -14.28 -14.33 14.74
C GLY A 491 -13.81 -14.37 16.20
N LEU A 492 -13.29 -13.26 16.73
CA LEU A 492 -12.84 -13.12 18.13
C LEU A 492 -13.94 -12.49 19.00
N ASP A 493 -13.76 -12.53 20.32
CA ASP A 493 -14.61 -11.79 21.27
C ASP A 493 -14.47 -10.27 20.99
N PRO A 494 -15.56 -9.60 20.54
CA PRO A 494 -15.47 -8.22 20.10
C PRO A 494 -15.75 -7.21 21.20
N ASP A 495 -16.18 -7.61 22.39
CA ASP A 495 -16.63 -6.65 23.41
C ASP A 495 -15.57 -6.47 24.50
N SER A 496 -15.29 -5.24 24.92
CA SER A 496 -14.40 -4.95 26.06
C SER A 496 -14.98 -3.89 26.98
N ASP A 497 -14.46 -3.80 28.20
CA ASP A 497 -14.86 -2.77 29.16
C ASP A 497 -13.74 -1.74 29.35
N LEU A 498 -14.08 -0.45 29.31
CA LEU A 498 -13.13 0.66 29.52
C LEU A 498 -13.39 1.35 30.85
N PHE A 499 -12.33 1.79 31.52
CA PHE A 499 -12.42 2.51 32.77
C PHE A 499 -12.03 3.97 32.57
N SER A 500 -12.77 4.91 33.14
CA SER A 500 -12.36 6.32 33.19
C SER A 500 -12.11 6.72 34.64
N PRO A 501 -10.96 7.32 34.99
CA PRO A 501 -10.65 7.69 36.37
C PRO A 501 -11.28 9.02 36.81
N GLY A 502 -11.68 9.87 35.86
CA GLY A 502 -12.01 11.27 36.13
C GLY A 502 -11.92 12.11 34.86
N PHE A 503 -11.92 13.43 34.98
CA PHE A 503 -11.79 14.33 33.85
C PHE A 503 -10.95 15.57 34.20
N PHE A 504 -10.27 16.12 33.21
CA PHE A 504 -9.61 17.42 33.31
C PHE A 504 -10.56 18.53 32.87
N THR A 505 -10.53 19.65 33.56
CA THR A 505 -11.23 20.89 33.19
C THR A 505 -10.22 21.98 32.91
N VAL A 506 -10.30 22.57 31.71
CA VAL A 506 -9.43 23.67 31.28
C VAL A 506 -10.29 24.81 30.76
N PHE A 507 -9.81 26.05 30.93
CA PHE A 507 -10.45 27.24 30.38
C PHE A 507 -9.49 27.94 29.43
N LEU A 508 -9.86 28.05 28.15
CA LEU A 508 -9.03 28.68 27.11
C LEU A 508 -9.67 29.96 26.58
N LYS A 509 -8.91 31.05 26.53
CA LYS A 509 -9.22 32.20 25.68
C LYS A 509 -8.81 31.93 24.24
N LYS A 510 -9.21 32.82 23.32
CA LYS A 510 -8.82 32.73 21.92
C LYS A 510 -7.30 32.86 21.80
N ALA A 511 -6.70 32.02 20.95
CA ALA A 511 -5.26 31.83 20.76
C ALA A 511 -4.49 31.24 21.98
N GLU A 512 -5.18 30.78 23.03
CA GLU A 512 -4.55 29.99 24.09
C GLU A 512 -4.52 28.50 23.74
N GLN A 513 -3.56 27.80 24.34
CA GLN A 513 -3.37 26.35 24.20
C GLN A 513 -3.21 25.68 25.57
N VAL A 514 -3.55 24.39 25.64
CA VAL A 514 -3.23 23.52 26.77
C VAL A 514 -2.57 22.25 26.27
N THR A 515 -1.60 21.74 27.04
CA THR A 515 -0.91 20.49 26.75
C THR A 515 -1.28 19.46 27.81
N LEU A 516 -1.73 18.28 27.37
CA LEU A 516 -1.83 17.08 28.17
C LEU A 516 -0.70 16.13 27.79
N MET A 517 -0.02 15.62 28.81
CA MET A 517 1.01 14.60 28.66
C MET A 517 0.50 13.31 29.29
N ALA A 518 0.58 12.20 28.56
CA ALA A 518 0.40 10.87 29.11
C ALA A 518 1.71 10.08 29.01
N LEU A 519 2.16 9.52 30.12
CA LEU A 519 3.42 8.80 30.25
C LEU A 519 3.18 7.43 30.90
N CYS A 520 3.83 6.41 30.36
CA CYS A 520 3.80 5.05 30.91
C CYS A 520 5.21 4.57 31.32
N SER A 521 5.36 4.10 32.56
CA SER A 521 6.65 3.64 33.11
C SER A 521 6.48 2.45 34.06
N ARG A 522 7.56 1.71 34.31
CA ARG A 522 7.61 0.65 35.36
C ARG A 522 7.87 1.21 36.77
N LYS A 523 8.13 2.51 36.89
CA LYS A 523 8.39 3.20 38.16
C LYS A 523 7.42 4.36 38.32
N PRO A 524 7.09 4.74 39.57
CA PRO A 524 6.38 5.98 39.83
C PRO A 524 7.12 7.16 39.20
N HIS A 525 6.38 8.05 38.57
CA HIS A 525 6.93 9.31 38.05
C HIS A 525 6.74 10.42 39.08
N ASP A 526 7.72 11.32 39.18
CA ASP A 526 7.64 12.51 40.02
C ASP A 526 7.26 13.72 39.17
N ASP A 527 6.25 14.47 39.61
CA ASP A 527 5.75 15.67 38.94
C ASP A 527 6.84 16.76 38.86
N SER A 528 7.84 16.73 39.76
CA SER A 528 8.98 17.67 39.75
C SER A 528 9.88 17.55 38.51
N GLN A 529 9.80 16.45 37.77
CA GLN A 529 10.59 16.18 36.57
C GLN A 529 9.83 16.50 35.27
N ILE A 530 8.59 16.97 35.36
CA ILE A 530 7.74 17.27 34.20
C ILE A 530 8.05 18.68 33.72
N ASN A 531 8.83 18.77 32.64
CA ASN A 531 9.11 20.03 31.98
C ASN A 531 8.22 20.21 30.74
N PHE A 532 7.14 21.00 30.89
CA PHE A 532 6.34 21.42 29.74
C PHE A 532 7.09 22.42 28.84
N HIS A 533 8.22 22.99 29.25
CA HIS A 533 9.04 23.87 28.41
C HIS A 533 9.93 23.12 27.40
N ASP A 534 10.24 21.83 27.65
CA ASP A 534 10.91 20.96 26.66
C ASP A 534 9.92 20.40 25.63
N CYS A 535 8.62 20.68 25.81
CA CYS A 535 7.67 20.58 24.73
C CYS A 535 7.93 21.79 23.84
N GLU A 536 8.79 21.64 22.83
CA GLU A 536 8.83 22.57 21.71
C GLU A 536 7.39 22.98 21.40
N GLU A 537 7.11 24.28 21.32
CA GLU A 537 5.91 24.71 20.62
C GLU A 537 5.87 23.88 19.34
N VAL A 538 4.72 23.32 18.98
CA VAL A 538 4.54 22.85 17.61
C VAL A 538 4.47 24.13 16.77
N THR A 539 5.59 24.86 16.70
CA THR A 539 5.86 25.83 15.68
C THR A 539 6.01 25.01 14.42
N THR A 540 5.37 25.46 13.36
CA THR A 540 5.49 24.98 11.99
C THR A 540 6.90 25.17 11.39
N THR A 541 7.91 25.20 12.26
CA THR A 541 9.30 25.53 11.98
C THR A 541 10.17 24.75 12.95
N HIS A 542 10.51 23.51 12.62
CA HIS A 542 11.86 22.97 12.81
C HIS A 542 11.96 21.68 12.00
N GLU A 543 13.01 21.60 11.19
CA GLU A 543 13.36 20.45 10.39
C GLU A 543 13.37 19.19 11.23
N SER A 544 12.73 18.12 10.73
CA SER A 544 12.87 16.78 11.28
C SER A 544 14.35 16.49 11.57
N PRO A 545 14.71 16.01 12.78
CA PRO A 545 16.10 15.66 13.11
C PRO A 545 16.64 14.48 12.30
N TYR A 546 15.80 13.84 11.48
CA TYR A 546 16.19 12.79 10.53
C TYR A 546 16.56 13.32 9.13
N ILE A 547 16.32 14.60 8.84
CA ILE A 547 16.61 15.21 7.54
C ILE A 547 17.88 16.09 7.57
N SER A 548 18.27 16.66 8.73
CA SER A 548 19.31 17.69 8.77
C SER A 548 20.74 17.22 9.08
N LYS A 549 21.00 15.90 9.21
CA LYS A 549 22.39 15.38 9.23
C LYS A 549 22.77 14.78 7.88
N CYS A 550 23.13 15.68 6.96
CA CYS A 550 23.87 15.40 5.73
C CYS A 550 23.20 14.41 4.76
N TYR A 551 22.15 14.85 4.07
CA TYR A 551 21.66 14.15 2.89
C TYR A 551 21.59 15.13 1.73
N GLY A 552 22.50 14.98 0.76
CA GLY A 552 22.26 15.52 -0.56
C GLY A 552 20.95 14.92 -1.06
N ASP A 553 20.04 15.78 -1.53
CA ASP A 553 18.82 15.35 -2.18
C ASP A 553 19.16 14.29 -3.25
N PRO A 554 18.67 13.04 -3.14
CA PRO A 554 18.93 12.00 -4.14
C PRO A 554 18.41 12.38 -5.53
N LEU A 555 17.52 13.38 -5.61
CA LEU A 555 16.98 13.95 -6.86
C LEU A 555 17.92 14.99 -7.50
N THR A 556 19.03 15.34 -6.84
CA THR A 556 20.08 16.19 -7.41
C THR A 556 21.43 15.48 -7.31
N LYS A 557 21.88 14.83 -8.39
CA LYS A 557 23.31 14.47 -8.51
C LYS A 557 24.12 15.73 -8.83
N PRO A 558 25.23 15.99 -8.11
CA PRO A 558 26.25 16.91 -8.58
C PRO A 558 27.00 16.24 -9.73
N SER A 559 26.88 16.80 -10.93
CA SER A 559 27.61 16.35 -12.12
C SER A 559 29.12 16.54 -11.94
N CYS A 560 29.85 15.45 -12.06
CA CYS A 560 31.11 15.30 -12.79
C CYS A 560 31.88 16.60 -13.12
N LEU A 561 32.69 17.11 -12.20
CA LEU A 561 33.82 17.97 -12.54
C LEU A 561 34.87 17.94 -11.44
N ASN A 562 35.61 16.83 -11.34
CA ASN A 562 36.87 16.78 -10.60
C ASN A 562 37.74 15.68 -11.17
N GLN A 563 38.29 15.93 -12.36
CA GLN A 563 39.56 15.36 -12.78
C GLN A 563 40.28 16.36 -13.69
N MET A 564 41.56 16.55 -13.37
CA MET A 564 42.55 17.42 -14.02
C MET A 564 42.50 18.90 -13.58
N ILE A 565 43.41 19.26 -12.67
CA ILE A 565 44.63 20.03 -12.98
C ILE A 565 45.47 20.08 -11.70
N THR A 566 46.59 19.35 -11.72
CA THR A 566 47.71 19.56 -10.80
C THR A 566 48.55 20.72 -11.30
N THR A 567 48.82 21.67 -10.40
CA THR A 567 50.02 22.51 -10.28
C THR A 567 50.68 23.03 -11.56
N ASP A 568 50.64 24.36 -11.75
CA ASP A 568 51.90 25.10 -11.92
C ASP A 568 51.73 26.61 -11.67
N HIS A 569 52.84 27.18 -11.20
CA HIS A 569 53.06 28.54 -10.75
C HIS A 569 53.20 29.57 -11.90
N GLU A 570 53.05 30.85 -11.53
CA GLU A 570 53.66 32.07 -12.10
C GLU A 570 52.95 32.90 -13.22
N ASN A 571 52.74 34.18 -12.84
CA ASN A 571 52.98 35.44 -13.54
C ASN A 571 52.14 35.95 -14.74
N ASN A 572 51.87 37.26 -14.61
CA ASN A 572 51.69 38.33 -15.61
C ASN A 572 50.31 38.65 -16.20
N ASP A 573 49.82 39.83 -15.80
CA ASP A 573 49.39 40.96 -16.64
C ASP A 573 48.88 40.67 -18.06
N ARG A 574 47.62 41.06 -18.32
CA ARG A 574 47.28 42.10 -19.31
C ARG A 574 45.78 42.44 -19.34
N HIS A 575 45.54 43.74 -19.45
CA HIS A 575 44.27 44.40 -19.75
C HIS A 575 43.54 43.79 -20.96
N PHE A 576 42.21 43.71 -20.90
CA PHE A 576 41.34 44.13 -22.00
C PHE A 576 40.00 44.67 -21.47
N GLN A 577 39.67 45.88 -21.91
CA GLN A 577 38.46 46.65 -21.59
C GLN A 577 37.28 46.24 -22.49
N GLY A 578 36.10 46.13 -21.88
CA GLY A 578 34.81 46.66 -22.37
C GLY A 578 34.05 45.91 -23.47
N LYS A 579 32.88 45.34 -23.13
CA LYS A 579 31.56 45.99 -23.34
C LYS A 579 30.37 45.06 -23.01
N ASP A 580 29.51 45.57 -22.13
CA ASP A 580 28.04 45.50 -22.09
C ASP A 580 27.32 44.16 -22.36
N PHE A 581 26.94 43.47 -21.29
CA PHE A 581 25.57 42.95 -21.12
C PHE A 581 25.17 43.09 -19.64
N ALA A 582 24.04 43.75 -19.41
CA ALA A 582 23.52 44.10 -18.09
C ALA A 582 23.22 42.85 -17.24
N THR A 583 23.93 42.71 -16.13
CA THR A 583 23.56 41.85 -15.01
C THR A 583 22.50 42.56 -14.15
N GLN A 584 21.29 42.00 -14.10
CA GLN A 584 20.37 42.30 -13.00
C GLN A 584 20.83 41.55 -11.75
N PRO A 585 20.67 42.14 -10.54
CA PRO A 585 21.27 41.63 -9.33
C PRO A 585 20.50 40.44 -8.76
N ASP A 586 21.28 39.51 -8.22
CA ASP A 586 20.86 38.46 -7.30
C ASP A 586 19.82 38.97 -6.29
N GLN A 587 18.58 38.52 -6.43
CA GLN A 587 17.68 38.44 -5.28
C GLN A 587 17.99 37.14 -4.55
N GLN A 588 18.85 37.27 -3.53
CA GLN A 588 18.84 36.39 -2.38
C GLN A 588 17.38 36.21 -1.91
N CYS A 589 16.88 34.98 -2.01
CA CYS A 589 15.62 34.57 -1.42
C CYS A 589 15.71 34.70 0.11
N LEU A 590 15.32 35.86 0.62
CA LEU A 590 14.73 36.01 1.94
C LEU A 590 13.27 35.55 1.84
N SER A 591 12.94 34.39 2.40
CA SER A 591 11.57 34.08 2.81
C SER A 591 11.54 32.98 3.86
N SER A 592 11.58 33.40 5.12
CA SER A 592 11.05 32.66 6.28
C SER A 592 9.53 32.58 6.15
N GLY A 593 9.02 31.37 5.91
CA GLY A 593 7.59 31.06 5.83
C GLY A 593 7.39 29.66 5.26
N THR A 594 7.44 28.64 6.11
CA THR A 594 7.20 27.24 5.73
C THR A 594 5.69 26.98 5.62
N TYR A 595 5.23 26.68 4.40
CA TYR A 595 3.85 26.36 4.05
C TYR A 595 3.62 24.84 4.15
N GLN A 596 2.47 24.40 4.70
CA GLN A 596 2.05 22.99 4.65
C GLN A 596 1.84 22.56 3.19
N ASN A 597 2.61 21.58 2.71
CA ASN A 597 2.30 20.91 1.45
C ASN A 597 1.04 20.04 1.64
N LEU A 598 -0.03 20.35 0.91
CA LEU A 598 -1.33 19.65 0.94
C LEU A 598 -1.26 18.19 0.45
N SER A 599 -0.11 17.78 -0.08
CA SER A 599 0.16 16.43 -0.54
C SER A 599 1.64 16.09 -0.39
N LEU A 600 1.96 14.84 -0.06
CA LEU A 600 3.31 14.30 0.03
C LEU A 600 3.63 13.53 -1.25
N PRO A 601 4.78 13.77 -1.93
CA PRO A 601 5.17 12.96 -3.08
C PRO A 601 5.20 11.47 -2.71
N PHE A 602 4.72 10.60 -3.60
CA PHE A 602 4.58 9.17 -3.32
C PHE A 602 5.89 8.52 -2.85
N ALA A 603 7.01 8.87 -3.49
CA ALA A 603 8.34 8.40 -3.11
C ALA A 603 8.70 8.77 -1.65
N LYS A 604 8.41 10.00 -1.25
CA LYS A 604 8.67 10.49 0.11
C LYS A 604 7.76 9.80 1.14
N ALA A 605 6.50 9.53 0.79
CA ALA A 605 5.60 8.77 1.64
C ALA A 605 6.13 7.36 1.92
N LEU A 606 6.60 6.64 0.89
CA LEU A 606 7.19 5.31 1.04
C LEU A 606 8.44 5.32 1.93
N LEU A 607 9.36 6.26 1.72
CA LEU A 607 10.60 6.35 2.50
C LEU A 607 10.30 6.68 3.97
N ASN A 608 9.41 7.64 4.23
CA ASN A 608 9.02 8.02 5.59
C ASN A 608 8.35 6.85 6.34
N SER A 609 7.60 5.99 5.64
CA SER A 609 6.92 4.86 6.26
C SER A 609 7.89 3.84 6.90
N MET A 610 9.13 3.76 6.41
CA MET A 610 10.12 2.81 6.92
C MET A 610 10.53 3.10 8.37
N ASP A 611 10.55 4.38 8.77
CA ASP A 611 11.06 4.79 10.08
C ASP A 611 10.25 4.23 11.25
N ALA A 612 8.96 4.00 11.04
CA ALA A 612 8.08 3.50 12.09
C ALA A 612 8.49 2.12 12.62
N PHE A 613 9.10 1.28 11.76
CA PHE A 613 9.40 -0.11 12.06
C PHE A 613 10.78 -0.32 12.69
N LEU A 614 11.70 0.64 12.53
CA LEU A 614 13.06 0.52 13.02
C LEU A 614 13.11 0.81 14.53
N VAL A 615 13.63 -0.14 15.30
CA VAL A 615 13.70 -0.02 16.76
C VAL A 615 15.09 -0.32 17.32
N GLU A 616 15.43 0.33 18.42
CA GLU A 616 16.68 0.09 19.14
C GLU A 616 16.59 -1.20 19.97
N ARG A 617 17.65 -2.01 19.91
CA ARG A 617 17.81 -3.25 20.68
C ARG A 617 19.23 -3.30 21.27
N GLY A 618 19.39 -2.80 22.49
CA GLY A 618 20.69 -2.60 23.11
C GLY A 618 21.58 -1.67 22.28
N LYS A 619 22.71 -2.20 21.79
CA LYS A 619 23.65 -1.48 20.90
C LYS A 619 23.32 -1.63 19.41
N ASP A 620 22.46 -2.58 19.07
CA ASP A 620 22.09 -2.93 17.70
C ASP A 620 20.66 -2.44 17.42
N LYS A 621 20.13 -2.77 16.24
CA LYS A 621 18.76 -2.45 15.83
C LYS A 621 18.01 -3.69 15.38
N SER A 622 16.70 -3.69 15.57
CA SER A 622 15.78 -4.67 15.01
C SER A 622 14.61 -3.99 14.31
N VAL A 623 13.75 -4.79 13.68
CA VAL A 623 12.59 -4.31 12.93
C VAL A 623 11.34 -4.95 13.52
N ILE A 624 10.38 -4.12 13.95
CA ILE A 624 9.04 -4.60 14.24
C ILE A 624 8.37 -4.93 12.90
N ALA A 625 8.03 -6.20 12.71
CA ALA A 625 7.50 -6.66 11.43
C ALA A 625 6.22 -5.91 11.04
N GLY A 626 5.31 -5.66 11.96
CA GLY A 626 4.11 -4.89 11.63
C GLY A 626 3.28 -4.48 12.83
N TYR A 627 2.64 -3.33 12.67
CA TYR A 627 1.71 -2.81 13.65
C TYR A 627 0.27 -3.21 13.28
N PRO A 628 -0.56 -3.62 14.25
CA PRO A 628 -0.36 -3.41 15.69
C PRO A 628 -0.09 -4.68 16.51
N TRP A 629 0.44 -5.80 16.00
CA TRP A 629 0.63 -7.00 16.86
C TRP A 629 1.91 -7.80 16.65
N PHE A 630 2.74 -7.51 15.66
CA PHE A 630 4.01 -8.23 15.52
C PHE A 630 5.12 -7.60 16.37
N LEU A 631 6.16 -8.41 16.58
CA LEU A 631 7.45 -8.05 17.17
C LEU A 631 8.54 -8.25 16.12
N ASP A 632 9.75 -8.63 16.56
CA ASP A 632 10.89 -8.85 15.68
C ASP A 632 10.78 -10.20 14.98
N TRP A 633 10.56 -10.17 13.67
CA TRP A 633 10.63 -11.36 12.80
C TRP A 633 11.91 -11.33 11.97
N GLY A 634 12.62 -12.45 11.94
CA GLY A 634 13.91 -12.58 11.29
C GLY A 634 13.83 -12.39 9.79
N ARG A 635 12.90 -13.09 9.13
CA ARG A 635 12.64 -12.94 7.70
C ARG A 635 12.36 -11.49 7.32
N ASP A 636 11.38 -10.87 7.97
CA ASP A 636 10.94 -9.50 7.70
C ASP A 636 12.09 -8.51 7.92
N SER A 637 12.87 -8.65 8.99
CA SER A 637 14.02 -7.79 9.29
C SER A 637 15.11 -7.87 8.21
N LEU A 638 15.36 -9.07 7.68
CA LEU A 638 16.39 -9.30 6.67
C LEU A 638 15.94 -8.79 5.29
N ILE A 639 14.66 -8.95 4.94
CA ILE A 639 14.08 -8.33 3.74
C ILE A 639 14.10 -6.80 3.87
N PHE A 640 13.72 -6.26 5.03
CA PHE A 640 13.75 -4.83 5.32
C PHE A 640 15.15 -4.24 5.17
N SER A 641 16.17 -4.97 5.61
CA SER A 641 17.58 -4.56 5.50
C SER A 641 18.01 -4.30 4.05
N ARG A 642 17.46 -5.02 3.07
CA ARG A 642 17.73 -4.80 1.65
C ARG A 642 17.27 -3.43 1.18
N ALA A 643 16.13 -2.96 1.69
CA ALA A 643 15.65 -1.62 1.41
C ALA A 643 16.55 -0.55 2.02
N LEU A 644 16.99 -0.73 3.27
CA LEU A 644 17.95 0.16 3.92
C LEU A 644 19.25 0.27 3.12
N ILE A 645 19.77 -0.86 2.63
CA ILE A 645 20.96 -0.91 1.75
C ILE A 645 20.69 -0.15 0.44
N GLU A 646 19.50 -0.30 -0.14
CA GLU A 646 19.17 0.35 -1.39
C GLU A 646 19.14 1.87 -1.27
N VAL A 647 18.47 2.37 -0.24
CA VAL A 647 18.29 3.82 0.02
C VAL A 647 19.48 4.46 0.76
N GLY A 648 20.59 3.72 0.94
CA GLY A 648 21.84 4.25 1.51
C GLY A 648 21.93 4.31 3.04
N ARG A 649 20.98 3.72 3.77
CA ARG A 649 21.00 3.61 5.25
C ARG A 649 21.83 2.42 5.72
N MET A 650 23.11 2.42 5.37
CA MET A 650 23.96 1.26 5.55
C MET A 650 24.22 0.92 7.03
N ASP A 651 24.38 1.91 7.90
CA ASP A 651 24.66 1.67 9.32
C ASP A 651 23.50 0.95 10.01
N ASP A 652 22.26 1.30 9.66
CA ASP A 652 21.06 0.63 10.16
C ASP A 652 20.99 -0.82 9.67
N ALA A 653 21.27 -1.06 8.37
CA ALA A 653 21.30 -2.40 7.81
C ALA A 653 22.38 -3.28 8.47
N LYS A 654 23.60 -2.74 8.65
CA LYS A 654 24.68 -3.45 9.34
C LYS A 654 24.32 -3.76 10.79
N ALA A 655 23.70 -2.84 11.51
CA ALA A 655 23.25 -3.10 12.90
C ALA A 655 22.26 -4.27 12.98
N ILE A 656 21.31 -4.37 12.05
CA ILE A 656 20.38 -5.51 11.98
C ILE A 656 21.13 -6.80 11.66
N LEU A 657 22.02 -6.80 10.66
CA LEU A 657 22.76 -8.00 10.28
C LEU A 657 23.73 -8.48 11.38
N ARG A 658 24.36 -7.57 12.13
CA ARG A 658 25.17 -7.93 13.31
C ARG A 658 24.32 -8.66 14.34
N LEU A 659 23.13 -8.15 14.64
CA LEU A 659 22.20 -8.77 15.59
C LEU A 659 21.85 -10.20 15.16
N PHE A 660 21.41 -10.40 13.92
CA PHE A 660 21.04 -11.74 13.43
C PHE A 660 22.25 -12.68 13.32
N GLY A 661 23.40 -12.19 12.89
CA GLY A 661 24.64 -12.97 12.81
C GLY A 661 25.08 -13.52 14.18
N GLN A 662 24.86 -12.77 15.27
CA GLN A 662 25.13 -13.24 16.64
C GLN A 662 24.26 -14.42 17.06
N PHE A 663 23.06 -14.59 16.47
CA PHE A 663 22.14 -15.69 16.76
C PHE A 663 22.33 -16.91 15.85
N GLU A 664 23.30 -16.89 14.94
CA GLU A 664 23.57 -18.04 14.08
C GLU A 664 24.04 -19.25 14.89
N GLN A 665 23.44 -20.41 14.59
CA GLN A 665 23.80 -21.67 15.22
C GLN A 665 23.58 -22.82 14.21
N ASN A 666 24.65 -23.56 13.88
CA ASN A 666 24.60 -24.77 13.05
C ASN A 666 23.83 -24.61 11.72
N GLY A 667 23.96 -23.47 11.05
CA GLY A 667 23.30 -23.17 9.78
C GLY A 667 21.92 -22.52 9.89
N THR A 668 21.44 -22.24 11.10
CA THR A 668 20.08 -21.70 11.29
C THR A 668 20.14 -20.26 11.80
N LEU A 669 19.04 -19.53 11.60
CA LEU A 669 18.79 -18.21 12.19
C LEU A 669 17.40 -18.23 12.86
N PRO A 670 17.15 -17.36 13.86
CA PRO A 670 15.83 -17.24 14.45
C PRO A 670 14.82 -16.66 13.46
N ASN A 671 13.63 -17.26 13.38
CA ASN A 671 12.50 -16.71 12.64
C ASN A 671 11.79 -15.61 13.42
N MET A 672 11.82 -15.68 14.76
CA MET A 672 11.21 -14.70 15.65
C MET A 672 12.10 -14.45 16.85
N ILE A 673 12.20 -13.18 17.27
CA ILE A 673 12.89 -12.78 18.51
C ILE A 673 11.87 -12.12 19.45
N CYS A 674 11.39 -12.87 20.44
CA CYS A 674 10.44 -12.40 21.45
C CYS A 674 11.18 -11.96 22.70
N GLY A 675 11.42 -10.66 22.84
CA GLY A 675 12.24 -10.14 23.93
C GLY A 675 13.65 -10.71 23.86
N ARG A 676 14.03 -11.62 24.76
CA ARG A 676 15.32 -12.34 24.73
C ARG A 676 15.25 -13.73 24.11
N ASP A 677 14.06 -14.26 23.84
CA ASP A 677 13.88 -15.58 23.27
C ASP A 677 14.08 -15.56 21.75
N ALA A 678 15.06 -16.34 21.28
CA ALA A 678 15.37 -16.57 19.87
C ALA A 678 15.27 -18.07 19.51
N GLY A 679 14.45 -18.82 20.26
CA GLY A 679 14.31 -20.27 20.15
C GLY A 679 13.53 -20.73 18.93
N ASN A 680 12.63 -19.90 18.37
CA ASN A 680 11.94 -20.23 17.12
C ASN A 680 12.90 -20.08 15.93
N ARG A 681 13.24 -21.21 15.32
CA ARG A 681 14.18 -21.31 14.18
C ARG A 681 13.56 -22.09 13.02
N GLU A 682 12.23 -22.15 12.96
CA GLU A 682 11.45 -22.85 11.93
C GLU A 682 11.40 -22.00 10.65
N THR A 683 12.53 -21.89 9.97
CA THR A 683 12.66 -21.11 8.74
C THR A 683 13.74 -21.70 7.84
N SER A 684 13.43 -21.77 6.54
CA SER A 684 14.39 -22.12 5.49
C SER A 684 14.93 -20.91 4.75
N ASP A 685 14.18 -19.80 4.74
CA ASP A 685 14.47 -18.60 3.97
C ASP A 685 15.24 -17.53 4.73
N ALA A 686 15.09 -17.39 6.06
CA ALA A 686 15.80 -16.34 6.81
C ALA A 686 17.33 -16.42 6.64
N PRO A 687 18.02 -17.58 6.78
CA PRO A 687 19.44 -17.66 6.48
C PRO A 687 19.78 -17.23 5.05
N LEU A 688 18.93 -17.55 4.07
CA LEU A 688 19.18 -17.20 2.68
C LEU A 688 18.96 -15.71 2.39
N TRP A 689 18.03 -15.05 3.08
CA TRP A 689 17.90 -13.59 3.06
C TRP A 689 19.09 -12.89 3.72
N PHE A 690 19.68 -13.50 4.76
CA PHE A 690 20.92 -13.01 5.35
C PHE A 690 22.07 -13.02 4.33
N PHE A 691 22.24 -14.11 3.57
CA PHE A 691 23.18 -14.14 2.43
C PHE A 691 22.91 -13.01 1.44
N ALA A 692 21.64 -12.79 1.08
CA ALA A 692 21.26 -11.76 0.12
C ALA A 692 21.65 -10.36 0.59
N ALA A 693 21.33 -10.00 1.84
CA ALA A 693 21.66 -8.71 2.42
C ALA A 693 23.17 -8.51 2.57
N CYS A 694 23.92 -9.52 3.07
CA CYS A 694 25.38 -9.45 3.14
C CYS A 694 26.01 -9.25 1.76
N ARG A 695 25.50 -9.95 0.73
CA ARG A 695 25.96 -9.76 -0.65
C ARG A 695 25.71 -8.35 -1.13
N GLU A 696 24.51 -7.82 -0.95
CA GLU A 696 24.15 -6.46 -1.39
C GLU A 696 25.01 -5.38 -0.69
N ILE A 697 25.33 -5.53 0.61
CA ILE A 697 26.31 -4.64 1.28
C ILE A 697 27.67 -4.70 0.59
N THR A 698 28.18 -5.90 0.35
CA THR A 698 29.51 -6.06 -0.23
C THR A 698 29.61 -5.58 -1.68
N GLU A 699 28.51 -5.64 -2.43
CA GLU A 699 28.44 -5.10 -3.79
C GLU A 699 28.47 -3.56 -3.79
N LYS A 700 27.97 -2.90 -2.73
CA LYS A 700 27.96 -1.43 -2.60
C LYS A 700 29.20 -0.85 -1.92
N GLU A 701 29.73 -1.50 -0.89
CA GLU A 701 30.81 -0.96 -0.04
C GLU A 701 32.09 -1.82 -0.02
N GLY A 702 32.11 -2.93 -0.76
CA GLY A 702 33.21 -3.89 -0.74
C GLY A 702 33.18 -4.84 0.46
N ASP A 703 34.23 -5.65 0.59
CA ASP A 703 34.23 -6.82 1.49
C ASP A 703 34.53 -6.49 2.97
N ASN A 704 34.70 -5.22 3.35
CA ASN A 704 35.05 -4.81 4.72
C ASN A 704 34.09 -5.38 5.78
N PHE A 705 32.78 -5.40 5.48
CA PHE A 705 31.77 -5.93 6.38
C PHE A 705 31.95 -7.43 6.65
N LEU A 706 32.50 -8.20 5.70
CA LEU A 706 32.74 -9.64 5.88
C LEU A 706 33.78 -9.93 6.97
N HIS A 707 34.67 -8.98 7.24
CA HIS A 707 35.72 -9.08 8.25
C HIS A 707 35.28 -8.61 9.63
N GLU A 708 34.04 -8.13 9.78
CA GLU A 708 33.53 -7.70 11.07
C GLU A 708 33.34 -8.90 12.02
N ASP A 709 33.84 -8.77 13.24
CA ASP A 709 33.82 -9.82 14.26
C ASP A 709 32.54 -9.75 15.11
N LEU A 710 31.80 -10.85 15.13
CA LEU A 710 30.59 -11.04 15.94
C LEU A 710 30.84 -11.97 17.14
N GLY A 711 32.06 -11.93 17.69
CA GLY A 711 32.45 -12.58 18.94
C GLY A 711 33.66 -13.49 18.75
N GLN A 712 33.44 -14.68 18.20
CA GLN A 712 34.52 -15.63 17.87
C GLN A 712 34.59 -15.96 16.37
N ARG A 713 33.70 -15.37 15.58
CA ARG A 713 33.54 -15.65 14.15
C ARG A 713 33.30 -14.35 13.42
N SER A 714 33.96 -14.18 12.29
CA SER A 714 33.64 -13.10 11.36
C SER A 714 32.32 -13.39 10.63
N ILE A 715 31.72 -12.35 10.05
CA ILE A 715 30.55 -12.52 9.17
C ILE A 715 30.86 -13.50 8.03
N ARG A 716 32.07 -13.46 7.47
CA ARG A 716 32.55 -14.42 6.47
C ARG A 716 32.49 -15.86 6.97
N ASP A 717 33.01 -16.13 8.17
CA ASP A 717 33.03 -17.47 8.76
C ASP A 717 31.61 -17.98 9.01
N ILE A 718 30.71 -17.09 9.44
CA ILE A 718 29.29 -17.38 9.65
C ILE A 718 28.64 -17.81 8.32
N LEU A 719 28.82 -17.03 7.24
CA LEU A 719 28.28 -17.34 5.91
C LEU A 719 28.79 -18.69 5.39
N ILE A 720 30.11 -18.94 5.47
CA ILE A 720 30.72 -20.21 5.02
C ILE A 720 30.19 -21.38 5.85
N SER A 721 30.13 -21.24 7.18
CA SER A 721 29.57 -22.25 8.08
C SER A 721 28.11 -22.57 7.75
N MET A 722 27.28 -21.55 7.48
CA MET A 722 25.89 -21.75 7.09
C MET A 722 25.76 -22.53 5.78
N GLY A 723 26.55 -22.18 4.76
CA GLY A 723 26.56 -22.90 3.48
C GLY A 723 26.88 -24.39 3.64
N HIS A 724 27.91 -24.72 4.43
CA HIS A 724 28.25 -26.11 4.72
C HIS A 724 27.17 -26.84 5.54
N SER A 725 26.51 -26.16 6.47
CA SER A 725 25.39 -26.73 7.22
C SER A 725 24.19 -27.04 6.33
N PHE A 726 23.87 -26.21 5.33
CA PHE A 726 22.83 -26.52 4.34
C PHE A 726 23.17 -27.76 3.53
N ILE A 727 24.44 -27.95 3.14
CA ILE A 727 24.91 -29.15 2.44
C ILE A 727 24.80 -30.40 3.32
N LYS A 728 25.25 -30.32 4.59
CA LYS A 728 25.28 -31.45 5.53
C LYS A 728 23.90 -31.80 6.08
N GLY A 729 23.03 -30.80 6.21
CA GLY A 729 21.76 -30.85 6.91
C GLY A 729 21.80 -30.08 8.23
N THR A 730 20.81 -29.22 8.41
CA THR A 730 20.58 -28.44 9.64
C THR A 730 19.79 -29.26 10.67
N SER A 731 19.76 -28.78 11.92
CA SER A 731 18.97 -29.42 12.99
C SER A 731 17.47 -29.36 12.77
N THR A 732 16.98 -28.51 11.88
CA THR A 732 15.55 -28.30 11.61
C THR A 732 15.05 -29.14 10.43
N GLY A 733 15.92 -29.91 9.77
CA GLY A 733 15.58 -30.77 8.64
C GLY A 733 15.74 -30.12 7.26
N VAL A 734 16.28 -28.89 7.21
CA VAL A 734 16.67 -28.25 5.94
C VAL A 734 18.00 -28.83 5.48
N ILE A 735 18.04 -29.40 4.27
CA ILE A 735 19.20 -30.15 3.76
C ILE A 735 19.25 -30.17 2.23
N MET A 736 20.46 -30.16 1.68
CA MET A 736 20.69 -30.27 0.23
C MET A 736 20.60 -31.71 -0.28
N ASP A 737 19.85 -31.91 -1.37
CA ASP A 737 19.95 -33.10 -2.20
C ASP A 737 21.27 -33.10 -2.98
N GLN A 738 22.11 -34.09 -2.73
CA GLN A 738 23.44 -34.21 -3.34
C GLN A 738 23.39 -34.45 -4.85
N LYS A 739 22.28 -34.95 -5.41
CA LYS A 739 22.16 -35.19 -6.86
C LYS A 739 21.82 -33.92 -7.64
N THR A 740 20.88 -33.14 -7.11
CA THR A 740 20.31 -31.96 -7.79
C THR A 740 20.82 -30.63 -7.25
N SER A 741 21.52 -30.65 -6.12
CA SER A 741 21.97 -29.47 -5.37
C SER A 741 20.84 -28.58 -4.83
N MET A 742 19.60 -29.08 -4.83
CA MET A 742 18.41 -28.39 -4.33
C MET A 742 18.25 -28.55 -2.81
N ILE A 743 17.65 -27.56 -2.16
CA ILE A 743 17.38 -27.56 -0.72
C ILE A 743 15.98 -28.07 -0.43
N TYR A 744 15.92 -29.17 0.31
CA TYR A 744 14.68 -29.68 0.90
C TYR A 744 14.26 -28.78 2.06
N SER A 745 13.00 -28.37 2.06
CA SER A 745 12.34 -27.59 3.09
C SER A 745 11.22 -28.43 3.74
N PRO A 746 11.18 -28.53 5.08
CA PRO A 746 10.00 -28.95 5.80
C PRO A 746 8.78 -28.05 5.50
N SER A 747 7.59 -28.55 5.85
CA SER A 747 6.37 -27.74 5.77
C SER A 747 6.46 -26.52 6.70
N HIS A 748 5.83 -25.40 6.33
CA HIS A 748 5.74 -24.16 7.11
C HIS A 748 7.03 -23.37 7.34
N PHE A 749 8.14 -23.72 6.68
CA PHE A 749 9.41 -23.05 6.88
C PHE A 749 9.68 -21.90 5.88
N THR A 750 8.88 -21.83 4.82
CA THR A 750 8.89 -20.71 3.85
C THR A 750 8.05 -19.55 4.35
N TRP A 751 8.14 -18.37 3.75
CA TRP A 751 7.23 -17.24 4.03
C TRP A 751 5.73 -17.56 3.95
N MET A 752 5.36 -18.64 3.26
CA MET A 752 4.01 -19.22 3.29
C MET A 752 3.88 -20.22 4.46
N ASP A 753 3.98 -19.74 5.70
CA ASP A 753 4.25 -20.52 6.92
C ASP A 753 3.02 -20.91 7.76
N THR A 754 1.81 -20.75 7.25
CA THR A 754 0.61 -21.05 8.04
C THR A 754 0.53 -22.52 8.49
N ASN A 755 0.57 -22.76 9.80
CA ASN A 755 0.58 -24.09 10.42
C ASN A 755 -0.60 -24.32 11.39
N HIS A 756 -0.92 -25.59 11.66
CA HIS A 756 -2.01 -26.08 12.51
C HIS A 756 -3.38 -25.42 12.22
N PRO A 757 -4.05 -25.74 11.08
CA PRO A 757 -3.62 -26.70 10.06
C PRO A 757 -2.59 -26.12 9.10
N ALA A 758 -1.93 -27.02 8.37
CA ALA A 758 -1.02 -26.67 7.31
C ALA A 758 -1.75 -25.95 6.16
N GLY A 759 -1.80 -24.62 6.18
CA GLY A 759 -2.62 -23.83 5.25
C GLY A 759 -2.08 -23.84 3.82
N SER A 760 -0.76 -23.87 3.66
CA SER A 760 -0.06 -23.88 2.37
C SER A 760 0.96 -25.03 2.34
N PRO A 761 0.54 -26.27 2.01
CA PRO A 761 1.45 -27.41 1.99
C PRO A 761 2.51 -27.21 0.90
N ARG A 762 3.75 -26.94 1.30
CA ARG A 762 4.90 -26.67 0.41
C ARG A 762 6.13 -27.43 0.89
N GLN A 763 5.93 -28.66 1.32
CA GLN A 763 6.98 -29.54 1.79
C GLN A 763 7.68 -30.21 0.61
N GLY A 764 9.02 -30.16 0.58
CA GLY A 764 9.80 -30.61 -0.56
C GLY A 764 10.77 -29.53 -1.02
N TYR A 765 10.67 -29.09 -2.28
CA TYR A 765 11.58 -28.11 -2.87
C TYR A 765 10.82 -26.86 -3.37
N PRO A 766 10.56 -25.86 -2.49
CA PRO A 766 9.93 -24.60 -2.87
C PRO A 766 10.83 -23.77 -3.80
N VAL A 767 10.24 -23.15 -4.82
CA VAL A 767 10.99 -22.49 -5.90
C VAL A 767 11.83 -21.29 -5.44
N GLU A 768 11.33 -20.48 -4.51
CA GLU A 768 12.05 -19.31 -4.00
C GLU A 768 13.25 -19.69 -3.12
N ILE A 769 13.15 -20.81 -2.39
CA ILE A 769 14.27 -21.33 -1.60
C ILE A 769 15.40 -21.74 -2.54
N GLN A 770 15.07 -22.33 -3.69
CA GLN A 770 16.07 -22.70 -4.69
C GLN A 770 16.70 -21.44 -5.33
N ALA A 771 15.90 -20.42 -5.61
CA ALA A 771 16.38 -19.16 -6.17
C ALA A 771 17.36 -18.45 -5.22
N LEU A 772 16.98 -18.35 -3.95
CA LEU A 772 17.79 -17.76 -2.89
C LEU A 772 19.06 -18.60 -2.60
N TRP A 773 18.95 -19.93 -2.66
CA TRP A 773 20.11 -20.82 -2.49
C TRP A 773 21.12 -20.68 -3.63
N HIS A 774 20.66 -20.61 -4.88
CA HIS A 774 21.53 -20.29 -6.01
C HIS A 774 22.24 -18.93 -5.81
N TYR A 775 21.49 -17.92 -5.35
CA TYR A 775 22.05 -16.60 -5.05
C TYR A 775 23.11 -16.63 -3.95
N ALA A 776 22.92 -17.46 -2.92
CA ALA A 776 23.89 -17.70 -1.85
C ALA A 776 25.12 -18.49 -2.31
N LEU A 777 24.95 -19.56 -3.11
CA LEU A 777 26.06 -20.37 -3.65
C LEU A 777 27.02 -19.55 -4.52
N THR A 778 26.46 -18.71 -5.41
CA THR A 778 27.28 -17.83 -6.25
C THR A 778 28.02 -16.78 -5.41
N PHE A 779 27.46 -16.37 -4.28
CA PHE A 779 28.14 -15.50 -3.33
C PHE A 779 29.26 -16.24 -2.58
N LEU A 780 29.00 -17.45 -2.09
CA LEU A 780 29.99 -18.32 -1.44
C LEU A 780 31.19 -18.62 -2.36
N ALA A 781 30.95 -18.84 -3.66
CA ALA A 781 32.02 -19.01 -4.64
C ALA A 781 32.96 -17.79 -4.71
N ARG A 782 32.47 -16.59 -4.38
CA ARG A 782 33.25 -15.35 -4.34
C ARG A 782 33.99 -15.17 -3.02
N ILE A 783 33.34 -15.50 -1.90
CA ILE A 783 33.83 -15.15 -0.55
C ILE A 783 34.52 -16.30 0.18
N ASP A 784 34.45 -17.56 -0.26
CA ASP A 784 35.20 -18.64 0.39
C ASP A 784 36.69 -18.63 -0.04
N HIS A 785 37.50 -19.51 0.53
CA HIS A 785 38.87 -19.76 0.09
C HIS A 785 38.92 -20.20 -1.37
N ALA A 786 39.96 -19.77 -2.09
CA ALA A 786 40.09 -19.98 -3.53
C ALA A 786 39.99 -21.46 -3.95
N GLU A 787 40.39 -22.39 -3.08
CA GLU A 787 40.33 -23.84 -3.28
C GLU A 787 38.90 -24.39 -3.35
N ASN A 788 37.95 -23.73 -2.68
CA ASN A 788 36.54 -24.14 -2.63
C ASN A 788 35.67 -23.46 -3.70
N ARG A 789 36.19 -22.44 -4.40
CA ARG A 789 35.45 -21.67 -5.41
C ARG A 789 34.80 -22.57 -6.48
N ASP A 790 35.56 -23.51 -7.01
CA ASP A 790 35.08 -24.42 -8.06
C ASP A 790 33.99 -25.37 -7.54
N ILE A 791 34.01 -25.72 -6.25
CA ILE A 791 33.00 -26.57 -5.62
C ILE A 791 31.68 -25.82 -5.54
N TRP A 792 31.70 -24.59 -5.04
CA TRP A 792 30.51 -23.74 -4.96
C TRP A 792 29.93 -23.44 -6.35
N GLN A 793 30.79 -23.10 -7.32
CA GLN A 793 30.35 -22.81 -8.69
C GLN A 793 29.72 -24.03 -9.37
N LYS A 794 30.33 -25.21 -9.26
CA LYS A 794 29.74 -26.45 -9.80
C LYS A 794 28.40 -26.77 -9.14
N THR A 795 28.27 -26.50 -7.83
CA THR A 795 27.03 -26.71 -7.09
C THR A 795 25.93 -25.74 -7.57
N SER A 796 26.26 -24.46 -7.79
CA SER A 796 25.30 -23.49 -8.33
C SER A 796 24.88 -23.82 -9.76
N ASP A 797 25.82 -24.25 -10.61
CA ASP A 797 25.54 -24.58 -12.00
C ASP A 797 24.64 -25.83 -12.10
N ASN A 798 24.91 -26.85 -11.27
CA ASN A 798 24.07 -28.04 -11.17
C ASN A 798 22.65 -27.69 -10.68
N LEU A 799 22.53 -26.83 -9.67
CA LEU A 799 21.24 -26.34 -9.19
C LEU A 799 20.47 -25.61 -10.28
N ALA A 800 21.09 -24.64 -10.97
CA ALA A 800 20.45 -23.86 -12.03
C ALA A 800 19.95 -24.74 -13.18
N HIS A 801 20.76 -25.73 -13.58
CA HIS A 801 20.38 -26.70 -14.60
C HIS A 801 19.15 -27.52 -14.19
N ASN A 802 19.14 -28.06 -12.97
CA ASN A 802 18.01 -28.86 -12.48
C ASN A 802 16.76 -28.00 -12.22
N LEU A 803 16.91 -26.73 -11.86
CA LEU A 803 15.80 -25.80 -11.70
C LEU A 803 15.03 -25.64 -13.01
N ILE A 804 15.72 -25.39 -14.12
CA ILE A 804 15.07 -25.29 -15.45
C ILE A 804 14.43 -26.62 -15.84
N ASN A 805 15.15 -27.74 -15.68
CA ASN A 805 14.68 -29.04 -16.13
C ASN A 805 13.48 -29.59 -15.34
N LEU A 806 13.44 -29.35 -14.02
CA LEU A 806 12.44 -29.96 -13.13
C LEU A 806 11.24 -29.03 -12.85
N PHE A 807 11.44 -27.71 -12.86
CA PHE A 807 10.37 -26.75 -12.52
C PHE A 807 9.71 -26.10 -13.73
N TYR A 808 10.43 -25.84 -14.83
CA TYR A 808 9.83 -25.10 -15.94
C TYR A 808 8.74 -25.92 -16.63
N ARG A 809 7.58 -25.31 -16.89
CA ARG A 809 6.45 -25.95 -17.55
C ARG A 809 6.21 -25.27 -18.91
N PRO A 810 6.82 -25.76 -20.02
CA PRO A 810 6.78 -25.07 -21.31
C PRO A 810 5.38 -24.87 -21.88
N SER A 811 4.44 -25.78 -21.60
CA SER A 811 3.04 -25.67 -22.06
C SER A 811 2.29 -24.55 -21.35
N ASP A 812 2.66 -24.28 -20.10
CA ASP A 812 1.92 -23.37 -19.22
C ASP A 812 2.61 -22.01 -19.16
N GLY A 813 3.91 -21.93 -19.49
CA GLY A 813 4.68 -20.69 -19.61
C GLY A 813 5.24 -20.16 -18.29
N TYR A 814 5.27 -20.98 -17.23
CA TYR A 814 5.73 -20.60 -15.89
C TYR A 814 6.39 -21.79 -15.16
N PHE A 815 6.96 -21.53 -13.98
CA PHE A 815 7.62 -22.53 -13.14
C PHE A 815 6.68 -23.08 -12.08
N SER A 816 6.76 -24.38 -11.79
CA SER A 816 6.09 -24.99 -10.63
C SER A 816 6.44 -24.23 -9.35
N ASP A 817 5.51 -24.14 -8.41
CA ASP A 817 5.75 -23.44 -7.14
C ASP A 817 6.58 -24.30 -6.18
N CYS A 818 6.33 -25.61 -6.17
CA CYS A 818 7.04 -26.57 -5.36
C CYS A 818 7.17 -27.93 -6.07
N LEU A 819 8.30 -28.61 -5.86
CA LEU A 819 8.39 -30.05 -6.08
C LEU A 819 8.10 -30.77 -4.77
N HIS A 820 6.93 -31.40 -4.68
CA HIS A 820 6.40 -31.96 -3.44
C HIS A 820 7.02 -33.32 -3.09
N LEU A 821 7.40 -33.47 -1.81
CA LEU A 821 7.83 -34.71 -1.18
C LEU A 821 7.48 -34.72 0.31
N ASP A 822 6.93 -35.84 0.80
CA ASP A 822 6.56 -36.00 2.21
C ASP A 822 7.77 -36.20 3.13
N LYS A 823 8.91 -36.62 2.58
CA LYS A 823 10.16 -36.87 3.30
C LYS A 823 11.34 -36.49 2.42
N MET A 824 12.48 -36.24 3.05
CA MET A 824 13.70 -35.94 2.32
C MET A 824 14.14 -37.15 1.48
N GLU A 825 13.98 -37.00 0.17
CA GLU A 825 14.52 -37.85 -0.89
C GLU A 825 14.99 -36.94 -2.04
N SER A 826 15.64 -37.52 -3.05
CA SER A 826 16.13 -36.72 -4.18
C SER A 826 15.00 -36.02 -4.92
N ALA A 827 15.22 -34.76 -5.35
CA ALA A 827 14.26 -33.97 -6.11
C ALA A 827 13.84 -34.61 -7.44
N LEU A 828 14.63 -35.55 -7.96
CA LEU A 828 14.30 -36.35 -9.14
C LEU A 828 13.07 -37.26 -8.93
N ASN A 829 12.73 -37.58 -7.68
CA ASN A 829 11.55 -38.37 -7.32
C ASN A 829 10.35 -37.48 -6.93
N ALA A 830 10.55 -36.17 -6.85
CA ALA A 830 9.53 -35.23 -6.40
C ALA A 830 8.47 -35.01 -7.48
N LYS A 831 7.27 -34.59 -7.04
CA LYS A 831 6.18 -34.27 -7.96
C LYS A 831 6.03 -32.77 -8.10
N ALA A 832 6.24 -32.26 -9.31
CA ALA A 832 6.02 -30.86 -9.64
C ALA A 832 4.51 -30.53 -9.63
N ASP A 833 4.13 -29.47 -8.92
CA ASP A 833 2.77 -28.93 -8.99
C ASP A 833 2.55 -28.05 -10.25
N ASP A 834 1.31 -27.61 -10.44
CA ASP A 834 0.93 -26.63 -11.46
C ASP A 834 0.34 -25.35 -10.86
N ALA A 835 0.63 -25.07 -9.59
CA ALA A 835 0.14 -23.90 -8.88
C ALA A 835 0.85 -22.63 -9.36
N LEU A 836 0.11 -21.70 -9.98
CA LEU A 836 0.67 -20.41 -10.37
C LEU A 836 0.74 -19.48 -9.15
N ARG A 837 1.96 -19.23 -8.68
CA ARG A 837 2.30 -18.36 -7.53
C ARG A 837 3.35 -17.31 -7.90
N PRO A 838 3.44 -16.20 -7.14
CA PRO A 838 4.42 -15.14 -7.40
C PRO A 838 5.87 -15.51 -6.99
N ASN A 839 6.09 -16.62 -6.27
CA ASN A 839 7.41 -17.01 -5.76
C ASN A 839 8.47 -17.17 -6.85
N GLN A 840 8.08 -17.62 -8.04
CA GLN A 840 8.96 -17.77 -9.20
C GLN A 840 9.58 -16.45 -9.70
N LEU A 841 9.03 -15.29 -9.32
CA LEU A 841 9.59 -13.98 -9.68
C LEU A 841 11.02 -13.82 -9.14
N LEU A 842 11.36 -14.49 -8.03
CA LEU A 842 12.72 -14.50 -7.48
C LEU A 842 13.74 -15.17 -8.40
N LEU A 843 13.34 -16.09 -9.28
CA LEU A 843 14.24 -16.66 -10.28
C LEU A 843 14.74 -15.58 -11.25
N ILE A 844 13.91 -14.58 -11.55
CA ILE A 844 14.25 -13.45 -12.43
C ILE A 844 14.99 -12.37 -11.63
N THR A 845 14.43 -11.95 -10.49
CA THR A 845 15.02 -10.83 -9.73
C THR A 845 16.37 -11.18 -9.11
N LEU A 846 16.67 -12.44 -8.82
CA LEU A 846 17.98 -12.90 -8.35
C LEU A 846 18.90 -13.39 -9.50
N GLY A 847 18.46 -13.31 -10.75
CA GLY A 847 19.28 -13.60 -11.93
C GLY A 847 19.60 -15.08 -12.13
N VAL A 848 18.74 -15.97 -11.66
CA VAL A 848 18.86 -17.42 -11.83
C VAL A 848 18.54 -17.82 -13.28
N ILE A 849 17.47 -17.24 -13.84
CA ILE A 849 17.07 -17.43 -15.23
C ILE A 849 17.49 -16.21 -16.04
N LYS A 850 18.07 -16.47 -17.21
CA LYS A 850 18.52 -15.45 -18.17
C LYS A 850 17.89 -15.60 -19.55
N ASP A 851 17.11 -16.66 -19.76
CA ASP A 851 16.38 -16.87 -21.00
C ASP A 851 15.22 -15.87 -21.08
N GLU A 852 15.29 -14.96 -22.05
CA GLU A 852 14.36 -13.84 -22.14
C GLU A 852 12.92 -14.31 -22.42
N ASP A 853 12.73 -15.32 -23.27
CA ASP A 853 11.41 -15.84 -23.60
C ASP A 853 10.74 -16.50 -22.39
N MET A 854 11.50 -17.24 -21.58
CA MET A 854 11.02 -17.79 -20.31
C MET A 854 10.63 -16.68 -19.34
N CYS A 855 11.45 -15.62 -19.21
CA CYS A 855 11.15 -14.48 -18.36
C CYS A 855 9.86 -13.77 -18.78
N ILE A 856 9.69 -13.50 -20.08
CA ILE A 856 8.50 -12.86 -20.65
C ILE A 856 7.25 -13.69 -20.35
N LYS A 857 7.26 -14.98 -20.68
CA LYS A 857 6.09 -15.87 -20.45
C LYS A 857 5.74 -16.01 -18.97
N THR A 858 6.76 -16.08 -18.11
CA THR A 858 6.57 -16.15 -16.66
C THR A 858 5.90 -14.88 -16.13
N LEU A 859 6.37 -13.71 -16.55
CA LEU A 859 5.79 -12.43 -16.18
C LEU A 859 4.35 -12.28 -16.68
N GLU A 860 4.10 -12.61 -17.94
CA GLU A 860 2.77 -12.54 -18.55
C GLU A 860 1.78 -13.47 -17.85
N SER A 861 2.22 -14.65 -17.43
CA SER A 861 1.41 -15.55 -16.59
C SER A 861 1.10 -14.91 -15.23
N CYS A 862 2.08 -14.31 -14.56
CA CYS A 862 1.90 -13.66 -13.27
C CYS A 862 0.99 -12.41 -13.31
N MET A 863 0.73 -11.82 -14.48
CA MET A 863 -0.16 -10.65 -14.59
C MET A 863 -1.60 -10.91 -14.09
N GLU A 864 -2.07 -12.16 -14.14
CA GLU A 864 -3.40 -12.51 -13.62
C GLU A 864 -3.49 -12.51 -12.09
N LEU A 865 -2.34 -12.52 -11.41
CA LEU A 865 -2.25 -12.42 -9.96
C LEU A 865 -2.33 -10.97 -9.47
N LEU A 866 -2.12 -10.00 -10.34
CA LEU A 866 -2.01 -8.58 -9.97
C LEU A 866 -3.36 -7.97 -9.60
N ILE A 867 -3.37 -7.26 -8.47
CA ILE A 867 -4.45 -6.37 -8.03
C ILE A 867 -3.84 -5.00 -7.62
N PRO A 868 -4.63 -3.94 -7.44
CA PRO A 868 -4.10 -2.65 -6.98
C PRO A 868 -3.29 -2.78 -5.69
N GLY A 869 -2.01 -2.39 -5.76
CA GLY A 869 -1.07 -2.38 -4.65
C GLY A 869 -0.58 -3.74 -4.13
N ALA A 870 -0.96 -4.87 -4.75
CA ALA A 870 -0.58 -6.20 -4.27
C ALA A 870 -0.65 -7.30 -5.35
N ILE A 871 -0.16 -8.50 -5.00
CA ILE A 871 -0.18 -9.69 -5.85
C ILE A 871 -0.78 -10.88 -5.11
N ARG A 872 -1.74 -11.57 -5.74
CA ARG A 872 -2.37 -12.78 -5.20
C ARG A 872 -1.32 -13.87 -4.95
N SER A 873 -1.41 -14.52 -3.80
CA SER A 873 -0.53 -15.64 -3.43
C SER A 873 -0.77 -16.91 -4.28
N LEU A 874 -1.96 -17.04 -4.88
CA LEU A 874 -2.32 -18.18 -5.73
C LEU A 874 -3.35 -17.76 -6.79
N SER A 875 -3.22 -18.31 -8.00
CA SER A 875 -4.22 -18.17 -9.06
C SER A 875 -5.52 -18.91 -8.74
N SER A 876 -6.65 -18.40 -9.26
CA SER A 876 -7.96 -19.06 -9.16
C SER A 876 -8.15 -20.21 -10.15
N ARG A 877 -7.10 -20.58 -10.92
CA ARG A 877 -7.12 -21.71 -11.85
C ARG A 877 -7.38 -23.04 -11.15
N LYS A 878 -8.05 -23.95 -11.86
CA LYS A 878 -8.12 -25.36 -11.48
C LYS A 878 -6.71 -25.96 -11.53
N LEU A 879 -6.32 -26.68 -10.49
CA LEU A 879 -5.06 -27.41 -10.44
C LEU A 879 -5.21 -28.83 -10.99
N LYS A 880 -4.11 -29.41 -11.47
CA LYS A 880 -3.94 -30.84 -11.76
C LYS A 880 -3.32 -31.56 -10.57
N TYR A 881 -2.41 -30.90 -9.86
CA TYR A 881 -1.86 -31.41 -8.61
C TYR A 881 -2.74 -30.95 -7.43
N PRO A 882 -3.32 -31.88 -6.64
CA PRO A 882 -4.19 -31.51 -5.53
C PRO A 882 -3.39 -30.90 -4.37
N LEU A 883 -3.79 -29.73 -3.89
CA LEU A 883 -3.26 -29.12 -2.67
C LEU A 883 -4.21 -29.38 -1.49
N GLU A 884 -3.93 -30.43 -0.73
CA GLU A 884 -4.78 -30.87 0.36
C GLU A 884 -4.54 -30.09 1.66
N ILE A 885 -5.62 -29.58 2.25
CA ILE A 885 -5.59 -28.90 3.56
C ILE A 885 -6.53 -29.66 4.49
N HIS A 886 -5.96 -30.29 5.50
CA HIS A 886 -6.69 -31.08 6.49
C HIS A 886 -6.65 -30.43 7.86
N HIS A 887 -7.80 -30.43 8.54
CA HIS A 887 -7.91 -30.04 9.94
C HIS A 887 -8.75 -31.08 10.69
N ASN A 888 -8.22 -31.63 11.78
CA ASN A 888 -8.86 -32.72 12.55
C ASN A 888 -9.31 -33.92 11.70
N GLY A 889 -8.47 -34.33 10.75
CA GLY A 889 -8.75 -35.44 9.83
C GLY A 889 -9.81 -35.15 8.76
N LYS A 890 -10.29 -33.91 8.66
CA LYS A 890 -11.26 -33.47 7.65
C LYS A 890 -10.60 -32.56 6.63
N LEU A 891 -10.83 -32.85 5.36
CA LEU A 891 -10.48 -31.99 4.25
C LEU A 891 -11.32 -30.70 4.29
N LEU A 892 -10.66 -29.54 4.33
CA LEU A 892 -11.32 -28.24 4.48
C LEU A 892 -11.90 -27.70 3.17
N LYS A 893 -11.30 -28.04 2.02
CA LYS A 893 -11.67 -27.51 0.70
C LYS A 893 -11.31 -28.49 -0.41
N ASP A 894 -11.94 -28.33 -1.58
CA ASP A 894 -11.55 -29.06 -2.79
C ASP A 894 -10.06 -28.77 -3.13
N PRO A 895 -9.17 -29.77 -3.12
CA PRO A 895 -7.75 -29.57 -3.32
C PRO A 895 -7.39 -29.20 -4.76
N TYR A 896 -8.30 -29.38 -5.72
CA TYR A 896 -8.12 -28.92 -7.11
C TYR A 896 -8.58 -27.46 -7.30
N TYR A 897 -9.28 -26.88 -6.31
CA TYR A 897 -9.67 -25.46 -6.25
C TYR A 897 -9.34 -24.83 -4.89
N PRO A 898 -8.05 -24.80 -4.50
CA PRO A 898 -7.65 -24.28 -3.19
C PRO A 898 -7.88 -22.76 -3.05
N TYR A 899 -7.96 -22.02 -4.17
CA TYR A 899 -8.07 -20.55 -4.19
C TYR A 899 -9.18 -19.98 -3.29
N SER A 900 -8.83 -19.19 -2.29
CA SER A 900 -9.72 -18.45 -1.38
C SER A 900 -9.46 -16.96 -1.49
N GLY A 901 -10.35 -16.23 -2.17
CA GLY A 901 -10.21 -14.79 -2.42
C GLY A 901 -10.62 -13.89 -1.25
N GLN A 902 -11.13 -14.43 -0.13
CA GLN A 902 -11.55 -13.65 1.03
C GLN A 902 -10.86 -14.13 2.31
N TYR A 903 -10.26 -13.21 3.05
CA TYR A 903 -9.59 -13.45 4.33
C TYR A 903 -10.47 -13.01 5.50
N LYS A 904 -11.42 -13.87 5.90
CA LYS A 904 -12.37 -13.59 6.99
C LYS A 904 -12.86 -14.86 7.67
N GLY A 905 -13.49 -14.71 8.82
CA GLY A 905 -14.10 -15.82 9.57
C GLY A 905 -13.13 -16.52 10.52
N ASP A 906 -13.47 -17.75 10.86
CA ASP A 906 -12.73 -18.59 11.80
C ASP A 906 -11.26 -18.78 11.40
N GLU A 907 -10.38 -18.82 12.40
CA GLU A 907 -8.94 -18.86 12.20
C GLU A 907 -8.50 -20.12 11.47
N ASP A 908 -8.85 -21.29 12.00
CA ASP A 908 -8.29 -22.57 11.57
C ASP A 908 -8.94 -23.10 10.30
N THR A 909 -10.24 -22.83 10.11
CA THR A 909 -11.01 -23.39 8.98
C THR A 909 -11.14 -22.45 7.79
N GLN A 910 -10.92 -21.14 7.96
CA GLN A 910 -11.13 -20.15 6.90
C GLN A 910 -9.91 -19.25 6.69
N ARG A 911 -9.45 -18.51 7.71
CA ARG A 911 -8.35 -17.54 7.55
C ARG A 911 -7.01 -18.21 7.23
N LYS A 912 -6.60 -19.22 8.00
CA LYS A 912 -5.35 -19.96 7.78
C LYS A 912 -5.30 -20.61 6.38
N PRO A 913 -6.34 -21.34 5.93
CA PRO A 913 -6.38 -21.85 4.56
C PRO A 913 -6.37 -20.75 3.47
N ALA A 914 -6.89 -19.55 3.74
CA ALA A 914 -6.91 -18.46 2.77
C ALA A 914 -5.59 -17.67 2.70
N TYR A 915 -4.85 -17.57 3.82
CA TYR A 915 -3.74 -16.63 4.05
C TYR A 915 -2.68 -16.61 2.92
N HIS A 916 -2.34 -17.79 2.40
CA HIS A 916 -1.42 -17.93 1.26
C HIS A 916 -2.04 -18.68 0.07
N ASN A 917 -3.37 -18.80 -0.02
CA ASN A 917 -4.02 -19.47 -1.15
C ASN A 917 -5.05 -18.57 -1.83
N GLY A 918 -4.78 -17.29 -1.99
CA GLY A 918 -5.64 -16.40 -2.77
C GLY A 918 -5.68 -14.97 -2.24
N THR A 919 -5.45 -14.79 -0.95
CA THR A 919 -5.10 -13.49 -0.35
C THR A 919 -3.93 -12.87 -1.11
N ALA A 920 -4.02 -11.57 -1.37
CA ALA A 920 -2.99 -10.81 -2.04
C ALA A 920 -2.04 -10.16 -1.03
N TRP A 921 -0.76 -10.14 -1.35
CA TRP A 921 0.31 -9.68 -0.49
C TRP A 921 0.99 -8.45 -1.08
N THR A 922 1.34 -7.49 -0.23
CA THR A 922 2.01 -6.25 -0.67
C THR A 922 3.50 -6.49 -0.94
N TRP A 923 4.20 -7.32 -0.17
CA TRP A 923 5.64 -7.51 -0.28
C TRP A 923 6.16 -8.19 -1.58
N PRO A 924 5.49 -9.21 -2.19
CA PRO A 924 5.99 -9.82 -3.42
C PRO A 924 5.63 -9.01 -4.67
N PHE A 925 4.71 -8.04 -4.58
CA PHE A 925 4.28 -7.26 -5.73
C PHE A 925 5.40 -6.38 -6.32
N PRO A 926 6.24 -5.70 -5.52
CA PRO A 926 7.44 -5.04 -6.02
C PRO A 926 8.39 -5.96 -6.80
N LEU A 927 8.46 -7.25 -6.47
CA LEU A 927 9.29 -8.21 -7.22
C LEU A 927 8.82 -8.37 -8.67
N PHE A 928 7.50 -8.30 -8.92
CA PHE A 928 6.96 -8.32 -10.28
C PHE A 928 7.45 -7.11 -11.06
N CYS A 929 7.40 -5.93 -10.46
CA CYS A 929 7.83 -4.68 -11.09
C CYS A 929 9.34 -4.67 -11.34
N GLU A 930 10.15 -5.16 -10.40
CA GLU A 930 11.59 -5.34 -10.60
C GLU A 930 11.90 -6.36 -11.71
N ALA A 931 11.20 -7.49 -11.75
CA ALA A 931 11.38 -8.51 -12.78
C ALA A 931 10.95 -8.00 -14.17
N TRP A 932 9.88 -7.20 -14.24
CA TRP A 932 9.44 -6.53 -15.47
C TRP A 932 10.53 -5.61 -16.01
N ALA A 933 11.04 -4.71 -15.16
CA ALA A 933 12.10 -3.78 -15.50
C ALA A 933 13.38 -4.51 -15.97
N LYS A 934 13.77 -5.60 -15.28
CA LYS A 934 14.94 -6.41 -15.67
C LYS A 934 14.78 -7.12 -17.02
N THR A 935 13.57 -7.54 -17.36
CA THR A 935 13.30 -8.31 -18.58
C THR A 935 13.15 -7.40 -19.81
N PHE A 936 12.45 -6.28 -19.66
CA PHE A 936 12.15 -5.36 -20.78
C PHE A 936 13.09 -4.15 -20.86
N GLY A 937 13.96 -3.96 -19.86
CA GLY A 937 14.98 -2.91 -19.82
C GLY A 937 14.42 -1.52 -19.45
N ASP A 938 15.30 -0.52 -19.53
CA ASP A 938 15.07 0.81 -18.93
C ASP A 938 13.79 1.52 -19.43
N LYS A 939 13.41 1.32 -20.70
CA LYS A 939 12.19 1.91 -21.28
C LYS A 939 10.90 1.41 -20.64
N SER A 940 10.94 0.30 -19.91
CA SER A 940 9.78 -0.26 -19.19
C SER A 940 9.65 0.24 -17.75
N HIS A 941 10.63 1.01 -17.24
CA HIS A 941 10.61 1.50 -15.85
C HIS A 941 9.38 2.34 -15.54
N GLY A 942 8.96 3.23 -16.45
CA GLY A 942 7.75 4.03 -16.26
C GLY A 942 6.48 3.19 -16.14
N THR A 943 6.39 2.07 -16.87
CA THR A 943 5.30 1.09 -16.72
C THR A 943 5.34 0.45 -15.33
N ALA A 944 6.51 -0.04 -14.92
CA ALA A 944 6.72 -0.70 -13.62
C ALA A 944 6.41 0.25 -12.45
N LEU A 945 6.87 1.50 -12.52
CA LEU A 945 6.56 2.54 -11.54
C LEU A 945 5.07 2.88 -11.52
N SER A 946 4.38 2.88 -12.67
CA SER A 946 2.92 3.10 -12.70
C SER A 946 2.16 1.98 -11.99
N TRP A 947 2.59 0.72 -12.13
CA TRP A 947 2.03 -0.41 -11.37
C TRP A 947 2.32 -0.26 -9.87
N LEU A 948 3.56 0.02 -9.46
CA LEU A 948 3.88 0.30 -8.05
C LEU A 948 3.02 1.44 -7.49
N GLY A 949 2.79 2.48 -8.30
CA GLY A 949 1.94 3.62 -7.97
C GLY A 949 0.51 3.25 -7.58
N SER A 950 -0.01 2.10 -8.01
CA SER A 950 -1.35 1.62 -7.63
C SER A 950 -1.54 1.43 -6.11
N ALA A 951 -0.44 1.34 -5.34
CA ALA A 951 -0.49 1.29 -3.89
C ALA A 951 -0.84 2.65 -3.24
N LEU A 952 -0.92 3.74 -4.01
CA LEU A 952 -1.29 5.07 -3.51
C LEU A 952 -2.64 5.05 -2.78
N ASP A 953 -3.61 4.26 -3.23
CA ASP A 953 -4.90 4.15 -2.54
C ASP A 953 -4.79 3.42 -1.19
N LEU A 954 -3.82 2.53 -1.03
CA LEU A 954 -3.60 1.83 0.24
C LEU A 954 -3.01 2.77 1.29
N LEU A 955 -2.07 3.65 0.90
CA LEU A 955 -1.49 4.67 1.78
C LEU A 955 -2.52 5.69 2.30
N LYS A 956 -3.69 5.80 1.65
CA LYS A 956 -4.78 6.72 2.02
C LYS A 956 -5.78 6.13 3.02
N THR A 957 -5.67 4.86 3.37
CA THR A 957 -6.64 4.09 4.17
C THR A 957 -5.93 3.38 5.32
N GLY A 958 -6.67 2.88 6.33
CA GLY A 958 -6.04 2.20 7.47
C GLY A 958 -5.05 3.10 8.21
N ALA A 959 -3.84 2.63 8.46
CA ALA A 959 -2.76 3.48 8.98
C ALA A 959 -2.24 4.41 7.87
N ALA A 960 -2.65 5.68 7.91
CA ALA A 960 -2.33 6.65 6.87
C ALA A 960 -0.82 6.79 6.66
N GLY A 961 -0.37 6.67 5.41
CA GLY A 961 1.05 6.68 5.04
C GLY A 961 1.75 5.33 5.10
N TYR A 962 1.05 4.23 5.42
CA TYR A 962 1.63 2.89 5.51
C TYR A 962 0.91 1.89 4.61
N LEU A 963 1.60 0.81 4.24
CA LEU A 963 1.01 -0.29 3.48
C LEU A 963 0.55 -1.42 4.39
N PRO A 964 -0.63 -2.00 4.14
CA PRO A 964 -1.11 -3.15 4.89
C PRO A 964 -0.31 -4.41 4.52
N GLU A 965 -0.44 -5.44 5.36
CA GLU A 965 0.19 -6.73 5.13
C GLU A 965 -0.43 -7.47 3.93
N ILE A 966 -1.76 -7.57 3.92
CA ILE A 966 -2.52 -8.34 2.94
C ILE A 966 -3.81 -7.64 2.53
N LEU A 967 -4.37 -8.12 1.41
CA LEU A 967 -5.69 -7.75 0.91
C LEU A 967 -6.47 -8.98 0.46
N ASP A 968 -7.79 -8.89 0.47
CA ASP A 968 -8.65 -9.87 -0.19
C ASP A 968 -8.24 -10.02 -1.68
N GLY A 969 -8.09 -11.27 -2.12
CA GLY A 969 -7.80 -11.58 -3.52
C GLY A 969 -8.94 -11.23 -4.46
N ASP A 970 -10.19 -11.36 -3.98
CA ASP A 970 -11.41 -10.98 -4.69
C ASP A 970 -11.77 -9.51 -4.40
N PHE A 971 -12.34 -8.82 -5.39
CA PHE A 971 -12.88 -7.48 -5.23
C PHE A 971 -13.92 -7.44 -4.09
N PRO A 972 -13.92 -6.43 -3.19
CA PRO A 972 -13.28 -5.11 -3.32
C PRO A 972 -11.83 -5.00 -2.82
N HIS A 973 -11.12 -6.10 -2.63
CA HIS A 973 -9.72 -6.09 -2.17
C HIS A 973 -9.54 -5.38 -0.83
N LYS A 974 -10.37 -5.73 0.16
CA LYS A 974 -10.30 -5.11 1.49
C LYS A 974 -8.94 -5.42 2.14
N PRO A 975 -8.28 -4.43 2.76
CA PRO A 975 -7.10 -4.68 3.58
C PRO A 975 -7.40 -5.63 4.75
N GLY A 976 -6.41 -6.45 5.10
CA GLY A 976 -6.42 -7.34 6.25
C GLY A 976 -5.00 -7.52 6.80
N GLY A 977 -4.85 -8.38 7.81
CA GLY A 977 -3.57 -8.49 8.51
C GLY A 977 -3.21 -7.18 9.21
N CYS A 978 -1.91 -6.90 9.35
CA CYS A 978 -1.44 -5.63 9.92
C CYS A 978 -1.77 -4.42 9.03
N ASP A 979 -2.13 -3.30 9.64
CA ASP A 979 -2.40 -2.03 8.93
C ASP A 979 -1.11 -1.42 8.35
N ALA A 980 0.02 -1.64 9.03
CA ALA A 980 1.34 -1.18 8.62
C ALA A 980 2.32 -2.34 8.71
N GLN A 981 2.87 -2.76 7.56
CA GLN A 981 3.86 -3.83 7.46
C GLN A 981 5.22 -3.33 6.96
N ALA A 982 6.28 -3.70 7.68
CA ALA A 982 7.67 -3.43 7.38
C ALA A 982 8.09 -3.98 6.02
N TRP A 983 7.94 -5.28 5.74
CA TRP A 983 8.47 -5.88 4.51
C TRP A 983 7.77 -5.40 3.24
N GLY A 984 6.47 -5.10 3.32
CA GLY A 984 5.70 -4.52 2.23
C GLY A 984 6.19 -3.11 1.94
N SER A 985 6.19 -2.25 2.96
CA SER A 985 6.67 -0.87 2.85
C SER A 985 8.12 -0.79 2.37
N SER A 986 9.01 -1.66 2.87
CA SER A 986 10.42 -1.67 2.52
C SER A 986 10.68 -2.16 1.10
N GLU A 987 10.01 -3.22 0.63
CA GLU A 987 10.20 -3.70 -0.75
C GLU A 987 9.65 -2.70 -1.77
N PHE A 988 8.54 -2.01 -1.46
CA PHE A 988 8.07 -0.89 -2.28
C PHE A 988 9.09 0.23 -2.34
N ALA A 989 9.63 0.69 -1.21
CA ALA A 989 10.66 1.72 -1.16
C ALA A 989 11.93 1.30 -1.93
N ARG A 990 12.38 0.06 -1.73
CA ARG A 990 13.57 -0.51 -2.40
C ARG A 990 13.42 -0.49 -3.92
N VAL A 991 12.35 -1.09 -4.44
CA VAL A 991 12.16 -1.19 -5.90
C VAL A 991 11.83 0.16 -6.50
N TRP A 992 11.06 1.02 -5.80
CA TRP A 992 10.80 2.38 -6.26
C TRP A 992 12.11 3.16 -6.43
N SER A 993 12.98 3.22 -5.41
CA SER A 993 14.27 3.93 -5.49
C SER A 993 15.12 3.40 -6.64
N LYS A 994 15.22 2.07 -6.75
CA LYS A 994 16.01 1.38 -7.78
C LYS A 994 15.60 1.70 -9.21
N LEU A 995 14.30 1.83 -9.45
CA LEU A 995 13.76 2.11 -10.79
C LEU A 995 13.71 3.61 -11.08
N PHE A 996 13.39 4.43 -10.08
CA PHE A 996 13.25 5.86 -10.22
C PHE A 996 14.60 6.53 -10.51
N GLU A 997 15.68 6.17 -9.79
CA GLU A 997 17.03 6.69 -10.02
C GLU A 997 17.57 6.39 -11.42
N LYS A 998 17.08 5.31 -12.05
CA LYS A 998 17.47 4.91 -13.41
C LYS A 998 16.57 5.48 -14.50
N SER A 999 15.42 6.04 -14.11
CA SER A 999 14.47 6.68 -15.03
C SER A 999 14.79 8.15 -15.30
N LEU A 1000 15.51 8.79 -14.36
CA LEU A 1000 16.16 10.09 -14.51
C LEU A 1000 17.44 9.96 -15.35
#